data_AF-A0A0H4PAC0-F1
#
_entry.id   AF-A0A0H4PAC0-F1
#
_cell.length_a   1.000
_cell.length_b   1.000
_cell.length_c   1.000
_cell.angle_alpha   90.00
_cell.angle_beta   90.00
_cell.angle_gamma   90.00
#
_symmetry.space_group_name_H-M   'P 1'
#
loop_
_entity.id
_entity.type
_entity.pdbx_description
1 polymer ?
#
loop_
_entity_poly.entity_id
_entity_poly.type
_entity_poly.pdbx_seq_one_letter_code
_entity_poly.pdbx_strand_id
1 'polypeptide(L)'
;MKKVLLSNLLLFAYFAVSAQDLNLDYYLPDEYTYDQSIATPSSVLGFEVGEWHANHTQVVQYYKTIAEQSSRATLINYGSTYEKRPLLMLVVSSPKNIKQLDKLKEQRGGLRFPDFKSDLEGMPVVMYMGHSVHGNEPSGVNASLLSAYHFTAAKEIEEDLDNIILLIDPAINPDGINRFASWVNSHKSYYPNGDRNNRELNESWPRGRTNHYWFDLNRDWIPVQHPESKGRIAQLQEWLPNIVLDFHEMGSDNTYFFQPGIPSRNNPLTPAKNFELTGKIAEYHAKYLDKIGSLYYSKESFDDYYFGKGSTYPDIQGAVGILFEQASSRGHLQENAFGEITFPFTIRNQFTTALSSFDAATDMRVELNTYMSDFYKEAKAEYTEDDNKAFIFGALEDYGRTFHFADILLQHDIQLYSLEEDVTLNGVPFKSGKSFIVPLDQAQYRLINSLFETRTTFQDSLFYDVSTWNMPMAFNLNFMSLSSKILNLAKVVNVSKGLTFKEGKILGDAGAYSYAFEWEEYYAPKALYKLMDLGYQVRVSHKEFQTKDNKKFGRGTILVEKGNSEKSEEAFYEDLKTVATATGVNIHALTTGLTAGVNLGSPSISVLKKPSIALLVDDGVGSADAGEIWHLFDQRMEIPITLMPSHRMSSADLNRYNVIILPTGNYSVLGEKEAGKLKSWVQNGGTLISRGSAMNWLADNDIAVFNFQSPEYNEGTGQKKYADLQNDKGAKVTGGAIFKAKLDITHPIGYGYNSTDIHVFKQGNQFLEPSGNPYANPLVYTDNPLASGYVHASNLEMIKNKGVIQVSGKGRGRTIGFVDNPNFRAFWFGTNKLFLNAVFFGQTINSASTR
;
A
#
# COMPACT_ATOMS: atom_id res chain seq x y z
N MET A 1 23.32 -65.72 34.19
CA MET A 1 23.25 -64.63 33.18
C MET A 1 21.84 -64.53 32.57
N LYS A 2 20.80 -64.29 33.40
CA LYS A 2 19.39 -64.23 32.98
C LYS A 2 18.66 -62.96 33.44
N LYS A 3 19.40 -61.89 33.80
CA LYS A 3 18.82 -60.62 34.29
C LYS A 3 19.24 -59.36 33.52
N VAL A 4 19.96 -59.49 32.40
CA VAL A 4 20.45 -58.33 31.61
C VAL A 4 19.76 -58.19 30.25
N LEU A 5 18.94 -59.17 29.84
CA LEU A 5 18.23 -59.14 28.56
C LEU A 5 16.79 -58.61 28.63
N LEU A 6 16.20 -58.44 29.81
CA LEU A 6 14.85 -57.84 29.94
C LEU A 6 14.87 -56.31 30.11
N SER A 7 16.00 -55.73 30.53
CA SER A 7 16.12 -54.28 30.76
C SER A 7 16.35 -53.48 29.47
N ASN A 8 16.81 -54.13 28.40
CA ASN A 8 17.04 -53.49 27.10
C ASN A 8 15.83 -53.55 26.15
N LEU A 9 14.77 -54.29 26.50
CA LEU A 9 13.51 -54.32 25.74
C LEU A 9 12.46 -53.33 26.27
N LEU A 10 12.65 -52.78 27.48
CA LEU A 10 11.79 -51.73 28.05
C LEU A 10 12.31 -50.30 27.81
N LEU A 11 13.55 -50.14 27.34
CA LEU A 11 14.14 -48.83 26.99
C LEU A 11 14.06 -48.50 25.49
N PHE A 12 13.66 -49.45 24.64
CA PHE A 12 13.41 -49.21 23.21
C PHE A 12 11.93 -49.00 22.87
N ALA A 13 11.05 -48.90 23.87
CA ALA A 13 9.61 -48.69 23.70
C ALA A 13 9.14 -47.24 23.94
N TYR A 14 10.06 -46.28 24.16
CA TYR A 14 9.73 -44.88 24.50
C TYR A 14 10.14 -43.82 23.46
N PHE A 15 10.49 -44.24 22.24
CA PHE A 15 10.60 -43.32 21.09
C PHE A 15 9.86 -43.89 19.86
N ALA A 16 8.70 -44.50 20.09
CA ALA A 16 7.68 -44.43 19.07
C ALA A 16 7.23 -42.96 19.06
N VAL A 17 7.68 -42.20 18.06
CA VAL A 17 6.98 -40.99 17.65
C VAL A 17 5.56 -41.45 17.36
N SER A 18 4.67 -41.31 18.35
CA SER A 18 3.24 -41.43 18.09
C SER A 18 2.96 -40.42 17.00
N ALA A 19 2.56 -40.90 15.82
CA ALA A 19 1.84 -40.05 14.89
C ALA A 19 0.73 -39.42 15.72
N GLN A 20 0.86 -38.12 15.99
CA GLN A 20 -0.16 -37.39 16.72
C GLN A 20 -1.40 -37.46 15.83
N ASP A 21 -2.48 -38.08 16.30
CA ASP A 21 -3.74 -38.08 15.56
C ASP A 21 -4.12 -36.61 15.40
N LEU A 22 -3.98 -36.10 14.17
CA LEU A 22 -4.22 -34.71 13.85
C LEU A 22 -5.73 -34.48 13.88
N ASN A 23 -6.25 -34.18 15.07
CA ASN A 23 -7.67 -33.91 15.30
C ASN A 23 -7.82 -32.61 16.10
N LEU A 24 -9.07 -32.24 16.40
CA LEU A 24 -9.36 -31.02 17.15
C LEU A 24 -8.75 -31.01 18.57
N ASP A 25 -8.55 -32.16 19.21
CA ASP A 25 -8.00 -32.26 20.57
C ASP A 25 -6.55 -31.75 20.64
N TYR A 26 -5.81 -31.75 19.53
CA TYR A 26 -4.48 -31.15 19.48
C TYR A 26 -4.49 -29.62 19.67
N TYR A 27 -5.60 -28.97 19.30
CA TYR A 27 -5.74 -27.52 19.26
C TYR A 27 -6.62 -26.97 20.37
N LEU A 28 -7.75 -27.62 20.63
CA LEU A 28 -8.79 -27.12 21.52
C LEU A 28 -8.40 -27.38 22.99
N PRO A 29 -8.72 -26.48 23.93
CA PRO A 29 -8.40 -26.73 25.33
C PRO A 29 -9.30 -27.82 25.92
N ASP A 30 -8.71 -28.74 26.68
CA ASP A 30 -9.37 -29.93 27.26
C ASP A 30 -10.52 -29.59 28.22
N GLU A 31 -10.48 -28.39 28.81
CA GLU A 31 -11.47 -27.90 29.78
C GLU A 31 -12.81 -27.44 29.15
N TYR A 32 -12.92 -27.39 27.82
CA TYR A 32 -14.12 -26.92 27.12
C TYR A 32 -14.97 -28.04 26.55
N THR A 33 -16.28 -27.86 26.57
CA THR A 33 -17.25 -28.72 25.90
C THR A 33 -17.93 -27.99 24.74
N TYR A 34 -18.11 -28.71 23.63
CA TYR A 34 -18.58 -28.11 22.37
C TYR A 34 -19.98 -28.61 21.99
N ASP A 35 -20.83 -27.69 21.52
CA ASP A 35 -22.12 -28.01 20.93
C ASP A 35 -21.94 -28.82 19.64
N GLN A 36 -22.37 -30.07 19.69
CA GLN A 36 -22.25 -31.03 18.59
C GLN A 36 -23.16 -30.72 17.39
N SER A 37 -24.07 -29.76 17.52
CA SER A 37 -24.89 -29.28 16.39
C SER A 37 -24.13 -28.31 15.48
N ILE A 38 -23.02 -27.74 15.95
CA ILE A 38 -22.16 -26.87 15.16
C ILE A 38 -21.14 -27.72 14.41
N ALA A 39 -21.06 -27.54 13.09
CA ALA A 39 -20.16 -28.27 12.23
C ALA A 39 -18.69 -28.01 12.59
N THR A 40 -17.92 -29.09 12.72
CA THR A 40 -16.46 -29.00 12.86
C THR A 40 -15.82 -28.54 11.53
N PRO A 41 -14.62 -27.94 11.55
CA PRO A 41 -13.88 -27.64 10.32
C PRO A 41 -13.77 -28.85 9.39
N SER A 42 -13.36 -30.01 9.91
CA SER A 42 -13.12 -31.20 9.08
C SER A 42 -14.37 -31.72 8.38
N SER A 43 -15.55 -31.58 8.99
CA SER A 43 -16.83 -31.96 8.37
C SER A 43 -17.17 -31.15 7.10
N VAL A 44 -16.63 -29.94 6.96
CA VAL A 44 -16.84 -29.07 5.79
C VAL A 44 -15.65 -29.09 4.83
N LEU A 45 -14.42 -29.11 5.36
CA LEU A 45 -13.20 -29.12 4.55
C LEU A 45 -12.95 -30.47 3.86
N GLY A 46 -13.37 -31.57 4.50
CA GLY A 46 -13.07 -32.94 4.08
C GLY A 46 -11.69 -33.45 4.55
N PHE A 47 -11.00 -32.70 5.41
CA PHE A 47 -9.71 -33.03 6.02
C PHE A 47 -9.55 -32.29 7.36
N GLU A 48 -8.62 -32.74 8.19
CA GLU A 48 -8.37 -32.13 9.50
C GLU A 48 -7.53 -30.85 9.39
N VAL A 49 -7.76 -29.88 10.29
CA VAL A 49 -7.04 -28.59 10.25
C VAL A 49 -5.53 -28.84 10.35
N GLY A 50 -4.76 -28.30 9.40
CA GLY A 50 -3.32 -28.50 9.31
C GLY A 50 -2.88 -29.68 8.44
N GLU A 51 -3.81 -30.53 7.98
CA GLU A 51 -3.51 -31.61 7.02
C GLU A 51 -3.24 -31.04 5.62
N TRP A 52 -4.05 -30.05 5.22
CA TRP A 52 -3.94 -29.30 3.98
C TRP A 52 -4.12 -27.81 4.24
N HIS A 53 -3.59 -26.97 3.35
CA HIS A 53 -3.86 -25.54 3.40
C HIS A 53 -5.27 -25.26 2.87
N ALA A 54 -6.16 -24.77 3.72
CA ALA A 54 -7.51 -24.40 3.28
C ALA A 54 -7.44 -23.27 2.23
N ASN A 55 -8.03 -23.50 1.06
CA ASN A 55 -8.18 -22.44 0.07
C ASN A 55 -9.36 -21.52 0.44
N HIS A 56 -9.41 -20.33 -0.14
CA HIS A 56 -10.42 -19.33 0.24
C HIS A 56 -11.87 -19.81 0.03
N THR A 57 -12.14 -20.63 -1.00
CA THR A 57 -13.48 -21.17 -1.24
C THR A 57 -13.93 -22.07 -0.09
N GLN A 58 -13.03 -22.89 0.45
CA GLN A 58 -13.31 -23.74 1.60
C GLN A 58 -13.53 -22.93 2.88
N VAL A 59 -12.71 -21.89 3.10
CA VAL A 59 -12.88 -20.96 4.22
C VAL A 59 -14.25 -20.28 4.16
N VAL A 60 -14.65 -19.75 3.00
CA VAL A 60 -15.97 -19.14 2.78
C VAL A 60 -17.09 -20.13 3.05
N GLN A 61 -16.98 -21.36 2.54
CA GLN A 61 -18.00 -22.38 2.74
C GLN A 61 -18.18 -22.69 4.24
N TYR A 62 -17.07 -22.83 4.97
CA TYR A 62 -17.10 -23.10 6.40
C TYR A 62 -17.71 -21.95 7.21
N TYR A 63 -17.31 -20.71 6.92
CA TYR A 63 -17.83 -19.52 7.60
C TYR A 63 -19.33 -19.33 7.37
N LYS A 64 -19.83 -19.63 6.16
CA LYS A 64 -21.27 -19.65 5.87
C LYS A 64 -21.99 -20.73 6.69
N THR A 65 -21.46 -21.95 6.70
CA THR A 65 -22.05 -23.07 7.45
C THR A 65 -22.18 -22.73 8.93
N ILE A 66 -21.12 -22.20 9.57
CA ILE A 66 -21.17 -21.81 10.99
C ILE A 66 -22.19 -20.69 11.24
N ALA A 67 -22.21 -19.66 10.40
CA ALA A 67 -23.14 -18.54 10.55
C ALA A 67 -24.61 -18.98 10.41
N GLU A 68 -24.89 -20.02 9.62
CA GLU A 68 -26.23 -20.61 9.48
C GLU A 68 -26.63 -21.47 10.69
N GLN A 69 -25.67 -22.10 11.36
CA GLN A 69 -25.92 -23.05 12.45
C GLN A 69 -25.90 -22.42 13.84
N SER A 70 -25.04 -21.43 14.09
CA SER A 70 -24.86 -20.82 15.41
C SER A 70 -25.67 -19.54 15.57
N SER A 71 -26.57 -19.52 16.55
CA SER A 71 -27.32 -18.30 16.94
C SER A 71 -26.44 -17.18 17.53
N ARG A 72 -25.17 -17.46 17.78
CA ARG A 72 -24.16 -16.52 18.29
C ARG A 72 -23.42 -15.79 17.17
N ALA A 73 -23.63 -16.18 15.91
CA ALA A 73 -22.83 -15.72 14.79
C ALA A 73 -23.68 -15.01 13.73
N THR A 74 -23.12 -13.97 13.11
CA THR A 74 -23.63 -13.40 11.86
C THR A 74 -22.47 -13.10 10.92
N LEU A 75 -22.66 -13.38 9.62
CA LEU A 75 -21.63 -13.18 8.61
C LEU A 75 -21.85 -11.85 7.88
N ILE A 76 -20.81 -11.04 7.80
CA ILE A 76 -20.78 -9.80 7.03
C ILE A 76 -19.93 -10.02 5.79
N ASN A 77 -20.43 -9.58 4.64
CA ASN A 77 -19.63 -9.42 3.43
C ASN A 77 -19.36 -7.93 3.24
N TYR A 78 -18.10 -7.52 3.40
CA TYR A 78 -17.72 -6.11 3.38
C TYR A 78 -17.08 -5.66 2.04
N GLY A 79 -16.99 -6.56 1.05
CA GLY A 79 -16.47 -6.20 -0.26
C GLY A 79 -16.06 -7.38 -1.12
N SER A 80 -15.29 -7.10 -2.16
CA SER A 80 -14.69 -8.15 -2.99
C SER A 80 -13.33 -7.71 -3.51
N THR A 81 -12.42 -8.68 -3.65
CA THR A 81 -11.09 -8.45 -4.22
C THR A 81 -11.16 -8.14 -5.72
N TYR A 82 -10.01 -7.80 -6.32
CA TYR A 82 -9.90 -7.65 -7.77
C TYR A 82 -10.28 -8.94 -8.52
N GLU A 83 -9.94 -10.10 -7.98
CA GLU A 83 -10.32 -11.42 -8.53
C GLU A 83 -11.75 -11.85 -8.15
N LYS A 84 -12.57 -10.93 -7.61
CA LYS A 84 -13.98 -11.15 -7.24
C LYS A 84 -14.18 -12.17 -6.11
N ARG A 85 -13.17 -12.38 -5.26
CA ARG A 85 -13.35 -13.17 -4.03
C ARG A 85 -14.05 -12.33 -2.97
N PRO A 86 -15.05 -12.89 -2.25
CA PRO A 86 -15.75 -12.15 -1.22
C PRO A 86 -14.81 -11.89 -0.03
N LEU A 87 -14.94 -10.71 0.56
CA LEU A 87 -14.27 -10.33 1.78
C LEU A 87 -15.27 -10.46 2.94
N LEU A 88 -14.96 -11.33 3.90
CA LEU A 88 -15.91 -11.77 4.91
C LEU A 88 -15.42 -11.46 6.32
N MET A 89 -16.37 -11.25 7.23
CA MET A 89 -16.10 -11.13 8.65
C MET A 89 -17.21 -11.82 9.43
N LEU A 90 -16.85 -12.75 10.31
CA LEU A 90 -17.79 -13.40 11.22
C LEU A 90 -17.88 -12.58 12.50
N VAL A 91 -19.06 -12.08 12.82
CA VAL A 91 -19.33 -11.41 14.09
C VAL A 91 -19.85 -12.45 15.06
N VAL A 92 -19.20 -12.62 16.20
CA VAL A 92 -19.59 -13.58 17.25
C VAL A 92 -19.80 -12.85 18.57
N SER A 93 -20.96 -13.08 19.20
CA SER A 93 -21.31 -12.57 20.53
C SER A 93 -22.50 -13.35 21.07
N SER A 94 -23.03 -13.01 22.25
CA SER A 94 -24.23 -13.66 22.75
C SER A 94 -25.42 -13.43 21.81
N PRO A 95 -26.41 -14.35 21.74
CA PRO A 95 -27.60 -14.17 20.90
C PRO A 95 -28.39 -12.90 21.24
N LYS A 96 -28.25 -12.40 22.47
CA LYS A 96 -28.80 -11.12 22.92
C LYS A 96 -28.07 -9.97 22.22
N ASN A 97 -26.75 -9.95 22.23
CA ASN A 97 -25.93 -8.93 21.57
C ASN A 97 -26.10 -8.93 20.05
N ILE A 98 -26.14 -10.11 19.43
CA ILE A 98 -26.38 -10.25 17.97
C ILE A 98 -27.68 -9.57 17.53
N LYS A 99 -28.75 -9.65 18.34
CA LYS A 99 -30.04 -9.00 18.04
C LYS A 99 -30.03 -7.48 18.21
N GLN A 100 -28.99 -6.89 18.81
CA GLN A 100 -28.89 -5.46 19.13
C GLN A 100 -27.60 -4.82 18.59
N LEU A 101 -26.95 -5.42 17.59
CA LEU A 101 -25.66 -4.94 17.07
C LEU A 101 -25.72 -3.48 16.63
N ASP A 102 -26.77 -3.04 15.94
CA ASP A 102 -26.89 -1.65 15.49
C ASP A 102 -26.89 -0.66 16.65
N LYS A 103 -27.59 -1.00 17.74
CA LYS A 103 -27.61 -0.19 18.96
C LYS A 103 -26.24 -0.17 19.64
N LEU A 104 -25.55 -1.32 19.71
CA LEU A 104 -24.21 -1.40 20.30
C LEU A 104 -23.19 -0.60 19.48
N LYS A 105 -23.27 -0.65 18.14
CA LYS A 105 -22.47 0.17 17.23
C LYS A 105 -22.73 1.66 17.43
N GLU A 106 -24.00 2.09 17.53
CA GLU A 106 -24.35 3.49 17.77
C GLU A 106 -23.80 3.99 19.12
N GLN A 107 -24.00 3.22 20.20
CA GLN A 107 -23.48 3.55 21.53
C GLN A 107 -21.95 3.67 21.52
N ARG A 108 -21.29 2.78 20.79
CA ARG A 108 -19.83 2.77 20.66
C ARG A 108 -19.32 3.93 19.80
N GLY A 109 -19.98 4.23 18.69
CA GLY A 109 -19.72 5.42 17.86
C GLY A 109 -19.79 6.72 18.67
N GLY A 110 -20.68 6.78 19.65
CA GLY A 110 -20.78 7.87 20.62
C GLY A 110 -19.49 8.15 21.40
N LEU A 111 -18.64 7.13 21.66
CA LEU A 111 -17.39 7.31 22.42
C LEU A 111 -16.37 8.25 21.76
N ARG A 112 -16.53 8.50 20.45
CA ARG A 112 -15.71 9.48 19.71
C ARG A 112 -16.00 10.93 20.10
N PHE A 113 -17.10 11.17 20.82
CA PHE A 113 -17.55 12.49 21.23
C PHE A 113 -17.39 12.67 22.74
N PRO A 114 -16.56 13.64 23.21
CA PRO A 114 -16.27 13.85 24.63
C PRO A 114 -17.49 14.06 25.53
N ASP A 115 -18.58 14.62 25.01
CA ASP A 115 -19.81 14.90 25.76
C ASP A 115 -20.79 13.72 25.81
N PHE A 116 -20.49 12.62 25.11
CA PHE A 116 -21.35 11.44 25.09
C PHE A 116 -21.33 10.73 26.44
N LYS A 117 -22.52 10.50 27.00
CA LYS A 117 -22.68 9.75 28.25
C LYS A 117 -22.91 8.28 27.93
N SER A 118 -21.91 7.45 28.20
CA SER A 118 -21.98 6.00 28.06
C SER A 118 -21.88 5.30 29.40
N ASP A 119 -22.54 4.14 29.51
CA ASP A 119 -22.28 3.16 30.56
C ASP A 119 -21.10 2.27 30.11
N LEU A 120 -19.88 2.71 30.43
CA LEU A 120 -18.66 1.98 30.07
C LEU A 120 -18.56 0.62 30.77
N GLU A 121 -19.14 0.51 31.98
CA GLU A 121 -19.16 -0.73 32.76
C GLU A 121 -20.14 -1.76 32.19
N GLY A 122 -21.23 -1.33 31.56
CA GLY A 122 -22.19 -2.21 30.87
C GLY A 122 -21.88 -2.47 29.40
N MET A 123 -20.92 -1.76 28.81
CA MET A 123 -20.60 -1.85 27.38
C MET A 123 -19.72 -3.07 27.06
N PRO A 124 -20.05 -3.87 26.03
CA PRO A 124 -19.16 -4.94 25.56
C PRO A 124 -17.84 -4.40 25.00
N VAL A 125 -16.75 -5.13 25.20
CA VAL A 125 -15.50 -4.90 24.46
C VAL A 125 -15.64 -5.41 23.04
N VAL A 126 -14.99 -4.77 22.06
CA VAL A 126 -14.95 -5.22 20.67
C VAL A 126 -13.53 -5.63 20.31
N MET A 127 -13.34 -6.87 19.87
CA MET A 127 -12.02 -7.40 19.49
C MET A 127 -12.05 -7.87 18.03
N TYR A 128 -11.15 -7.31 17.21
CA TYR A 128 -10.98 -7.66 15.81
C TYR A 128 -9.81 -8.64 15.64
N MET A 129 -10.03 -9.74 14.92
CA MET A 129 -9.04 -10.76 14.59
C MET A 129 -8.82 -10.75 13.07
N GLY A 130 -7.75 -10.09 12.64
CA GLY A 130 -7.34 -10.00 11.25
C GLY A 130 -6.33 -11.06 10.88
N HIS A 131 -6.69 -11.99 9.99
CA HIS A 131 -5.79 -13.09 9.62
C HIS A 131 -5.21 -12.90 8.21
N SER A 132 -3.91 -13.18 8.09
CA SER A 132 -3.21 -13.42 6.83
C SER A 132 -3.43 -12.30 5.79
N VAL A 133 -3.13 -11.05 6.17
CA VAL A 133 -3.01 -9.93 5.20
C VAL A 133 -1.89 -10.18 4.18
N HIS A 134 -0.91 -11.00 4.55
CA HIS A 134 -0.01 -11.64 3.59
C HIS A 134 -0.48 -13.05 3.29
N GLY A 135 -0.74 -13.35 2.02
CA GLY A 135 -1.39 -14.60 1.65
C GLY A 135 -0.52 -15.84 1.75
N ASN A 136 0.80 -15.68 1.84
CA ASN A 136 1.73 -16.78 2.09
C ASN A 136 2.15 -16.92 3.57
N GLU A 137 1.33 -16.38 4.48
CA GLU A 137 1.44 -16.57 5.93
C GLU A 137 0.20 -17.38 6.40
N PRO A 138 0.11 -18.66 6.01
CA PRO A 138 -1.13 -19.45 5.97
C PRO A 138 -1.65 -19.94 7.34
N SER A 139 -0.83 -19.95 8.39
CA SER A 139 -1.24 -20.43 9.71
C SER A 139 -2.35 -19.56 10.29
N GLY A 140 -2.36 -18.25 10.00
CA GLY A 140 -3.41 -17.32 10.41
C GLY A 140 -4.79 -17.74 9.87
N VAL A 141 -4.95 -17.85 8.56
CA VAL A 141 -6.24 -18.26 7.96
C VAL A 141 -6.72 -19.62 8.45
N ASN A 142 -5.83 -20.56 8.74
CA ASN A 142 -6.22 -21.88 9.26
C ASN A 142 -6.57 -21.85 10.77
N ALA A 143 -5.89 -21.01 11.56
CA ALA A 143 -6.25 -20.75 12.95
C ALA A 143 -7.60 -20.03 13.08
N SER A 144 -7.99 -19.24 12.07
CA SER A 144 -9.30 -18.60 12.03
C SER A 144 -10.46 -19.63 12.01
N LEU A 145 -10.25 -20.80 11.40
CA LEU A 145 -11.25 -21.88 11.36
C LEU A 145 -11.51 -22.47 12.76
N LEU A 146 -10.44 -22.63 13.54
CA LEU A 146 -10.49 -23.06 14.93
C LEU A 146 -11.11 -21.99 15.82
N SER A 147 -10.77 -20.73 15.59
CA SER A 147 -11.36 -19.58 16.29
C SER A 147 -12.86 -19.51 16.06
N ALA A 148 -13.31 -19.59 14.80
CA ALA A 148 -14.72 -19.60 14.46
C ALA A 148 -15.45 -20.79 15.11
N TYR A 149 -14.88 -21.99 15.10
CA TYR A 149 -15.45 -23.14 15.79
C TYR A 149 -15.59 -22.89 17.30
N HIS A 150 -14.48 -22.54 17.94
CA HIS A 150 -14.41 -22.41 19.39
C HIS A 150 -15.40 -21.37 19.90
N PHE A 151 -15.39 -20.17 19.33
CA PHE A 151 -16.24 -19.08 19.82
C PHE A 151 -17.74 -19.27 19.51
N THR A 152 -18.09 -20.17 18.59
CA THR A 152 -19.49 -20.44 18.24
C THR A 152 -20.05 -21.71 18.85
N ALA A 153 -19.20 -22.65 19.29
CA ALA A 153 -19.60 -23.96 19.79
C ALA A 153 -19.23 -24.21 21.26
N ALA A 154 -18.20 -23.55 21.83
CA ALA A 154 -17.81 -23.76 23.23
C ALA A 154 -18.91 -23.28 24.19
N LYS A 155 -19.22 -24.06 25.22
CA LYS A 155 -20.32 -23.77 26.16
C LYS A 155 -19.88 -22.89 27.33
N GLU A 156 -18.64 -23.03 27.76
CA GLU A 156 -18.11 -22.39 28.95
C GLU A 156 -17.91 -20.88 28.79
N ILE A 157 -17.82 -20.39 27.54
CA ILE A 157 -17.70 -18.95 27.22
C ILE A 157 -19.06 -18.23 27.07
N GLU A 158 -20.19 -18.91 27.26
CA GLU A 158 -21.53 -18.34 26.98
C GLU A 158 -21.78 -17.02 27.73
N GLU A 159 -21.40 -16.97 29.01
CA GLU A 159 -21.57 -15.78 29.85
C GLU A 159 -20.59 -14.67 29.45
N ASP A 160 -19.36 -15.01 29.06
CA ASP A 160 -18.36 -14.04 28.62
C ASP A 160 -18.81 -13.33 27.34
N LEU A 161 -19.47 -14.05 26.42
CA LEU A 161 -20.00 -13.51 25.17
C LEU A 161 -21.08 -12.44 25.34
N ASP A 162 -21.68 -12.26 26.52
CA ASP A 162 -22.53 -11.09 26.82
C ASP A 162 -21.72 -9.79 26.93
N ASN A 163 -20.42 -9.90 27.23
CA ASN A 163 -19.51 -8.80 27.52
C ASN A 163 -18.49 -8.54 26.40
N ILE A 164 -18.50 -9.32 25.31
CA ILE A 164 -17.57 -9.17 24.19
C ILE A 164 -18.25 -9.39 22.83
N ILE A 165 -17.80 -8.62 21.84
CA ILE A 165 -18.10 -8.83 20.42
C ILE A 165 -16.79 -9.15 19.70
N LEU A 166 -16.74 -10.31 19.07
CA LEU A 166 -15.60 -10.78 18.29
C LEU A 166 -15.85 -10.53 16.81
N LEU A 167 -14.88 -9.96 16.12
CA LEU A 167 -14.90 -9.75 14.68
C LEU A 167 -13.79 -10.59 14.05
N ILE A 168 -14.14 -11.73 13.46
CA ILE A 168 -13.17 -12.67 12.89
C ILE A 168 -13.12 -12.49 11.38
N ASP A 169 -12.08 -11.83 10.89
CA ASP A 169 -11.74 -11.77 9.46
C ASP A 169 -10.75 -12.90 9.15
N PRO A 170 -11.20 -13.97 8.45
CA PRO A 170 -10.35 -15.13 8.21
C PRO A 170 -9.24 -14.88 7.20
N ALA A 171 -9.36 -13.88 6.34
CA ALA A 171 -8.53 -13.77 5.15
C ALA A 171 -8.57 -12.35 4.61
N ILE A 172 -7.69 -11.48 5.13
CA ILE A 172 -7.57 -10.10 4.65
C ILE A 172 -7.08 -10.05 3.19
N ASN A 173 -6.26 -11.02 2.75
CA ASN A 173 -5.79 -11.14 1.37
C ASN A 173 -6.23 -12.47 0.71
N PRO A 174 -7.51 -12.61 0.31
CA PRO A 174 -8.03 -13.81 -0.35
C PRO A 174 -7.25 -14.23 -1.59
N ASP A 175 -6.78 -13.27 -2.38
CA ASP A 175 -6.13 -13.52 -3.66
C ASP A 175 -4.74 -14.13 -3.45
N GLY A 176 -3.97 -13.60 -2.52
CA GLY A 176 -2.69 -14.15 -2.09
C GLY A 176 -2.84 -15.54 -1.45
N ILE A 177 -3.80 -15.70 -0.53
CA ILE A 177 -4.08 -16.97 0.17
C ILE A 177 -4.41 -18.08 -0.83
N ASN A 178 -5.30 -17.78 -1.78
CA ASN A 178 -5.70 -18.78 -2.77
C ASN A 178 -4.54 -19.15 -3.71
N ARG A 179 -3.69 -18.18 -4.10
CA ARG A 179 -2.47 -18.42 -4.88
C ARG A 179 -1.50 -19.33 -4.12
N PHE A 180 -1.29 -19.03 -2.84
CA PHE A 180 -0.39 -19.78 -1.97
C PHE A 180 -0.87 -21.21 -1.73
N ALA A 181 -2.12 -21.38 -1.28
CA ALA A 181 -2.70 -22.70 -1.02
C ALA A 181 -2.70 -23.58 -2.27
N SER A 182 -2.98 -23.01 -3.44
CA SER A 182 -2.89 -23.73 -4.71
C SER A 182 -1.47 -24.23 -4.99
N TRP A 183 -0.45 -23.38 -4.78
CA TRP A 183 0.95 -23.78 -4.96
C TRP A 183 1.34 -24.91 -4.01
N VAL A 184 1.19 -24.69 -2.70
CA VAL A 184 1.66 -25.64 -1.68
C VAL A 184 0.92 -26.98 -1.78
N ASN A 185 -0.40 -26.97 -1.91
CA ASN A 185 -1.18 -28.21 -1.99
C ASN A 185 -0.85 -29.00 -3.28
N SER A 186 -0.59 -28.32 -4.40
CA SER A 186 -0.22 -29.00 -5.66
C SER A 186 1.17 -29.66 -5.63
N HIS A 187 2.03 -29.25 -4.69
CA HIS A 187 3.39 -29.77 -4.52
C HIS A 187 3.57 -30.61 -3.25
N LYS A 188 2.51 -30.78 -2.45
CA LYS A 188 2.53 -31.60 -1.24
C LYS A 188 2.85 -33.05 -1.58
N SER A 189 3.83 -33.61 -0.88
CA SER A 189 4.14 -35.04 -0.94
C SER A 189 3.31 -35.84 0.07
N TYR A 190 3.05 -37.12 -0.21
CA TYR A 190 2.37 -38.01 0.74
C TYR A 190 3.17 -38.17 2.04
N TYR A 191 4.50 -38.24 1.90
CA TYR A 191 5.45 -38.13 3.00
C TYR A 191 6.02 -36.71 3.00
N PRO A 192 5.76 -35.90 4.02
CA PRO A 192 6.30 -34.54 4.11
C PRO A 192 7.83 -34.55 4.07
N ASN A 193 8.42 -33.53 3.44
CA ASN A 193 9.86 -33.33 3.37
C ASN A 193 10.17 -31.86 3.72
N GLY A 194 10.83 -31.66 4.86
CA GLY A 194 11.16 -30.34 5.40
C GLY A 194 12.37 -29.65 4.79
N ASP A 195 13.10 -30.27 3.86
CA ASP A 195 14.27 -29.65 3.20
C ASP A 195 13.85 -28.32 2.55
N ARG A 196 14.54 -27.24 2.90
CA ARG A 196 14.26 -25.88 2.41
C ARG A 196 14.33 -25.72 0.90
N ASN A 197 15.02 -26.63 0.21
CA ASN A 197 15.10 -26.64 -1.25
C ASN A 197 13.90 -27.34 -1.91
N ASN A 198 12.99 -27.92 -1.11
CA ASN A 198 11.78 -28.56 -1.62
C ASN A 198 10.92 -27.54 -2.39
N ARG A 199 10.41 -27.97 -3.53
CA ARG A 199 9.57 -27.16 -4.42
C ARG A 199 8.32 -26.62 -3.73
N GLU A 200 7.76 -27.38 -2.78
CA GLU A 200 6.62 -26.95 -1.96
C GLU A 200 6.90 -25.61 -1.25
N LEU A 201 8.12 -25.43 -0.74
CA LEU A 201 8.52 -24.28 0.09
C LEU A 201 9.03 -23.09 -0.73
N ASN A 202 9.17 -23.24 -2.06
CA ASN A 202 9.78 -22.27 -2.96
C ASN A 202 8.78 -21.81 -4.03
N GLU A 203 7.89 -20.90 -3.64
CA GLU A 203 6.85 -20.33 -4.51
C GLU A 203 7.41 -19.70 -5.79
N SER A 204 6.69 -19.90 -6.90
CA SER A 204 6.95 -19.16 -8.13
C SER A 204 6.66 -17.66 -7.96
N TRP A 205 7.31 -16.85 -8.78
CA TRP A 205 6.95 -15.45 -8.94
C TRP A 205 5.56 -15.33 -9.60
N PRO A 206 4.69 -14.40 -9.21
CA PRO A 206 4.75 -13.53 -8.04
C PRO A 206 4.20 -14.27 -6.81
N ARG A 207 5.01 -14.41 -5.76
CA ARG A 207 4.66 -15.16 -4.53
C ARG A 207 3.30 -14.74 -3.95
N GLY A 208 2.70 -15.58 -3.10
CA GLY A 208 1.39 -15.39 -2.49
C GLY A 208 1.31 -14.29 -1.42
N ARG A 209 2.42 -13.62 -1.08
CA ARG A 209 2.43 -12.54 -0.06
C ARG A 209 1.42 -11.44 -0.36
N THR A 210 1.34 -11.01 -1.62
CA THR A 210 0.68 -9.77 -2.02
C THR A 210 -0.69 -10.02 -2.69
N ASN A 211 -1.47 -8.96 -2.91
CA ASN A 211 -2.78 -9.07 -3.58
C ASN A 211 -2.65 -9.32 -5.09
N HIS A 212 -3.75 -9.13 -5.84
CA HIS A 212 -3.79 -9.28 -7.29
C HIS A 212 -2.73 -8.45 -8.03
N TYR A 213 -2.61 -7.16 -7.72
CA TYR A 213 -1.63 -6.24 -8.31
C TYR A 213 -0.27 -6.25 -7.62
N TRP A 214 -0.03 -7.25 -6.78
CA TRP A 214 1.23 -7.46 -6.04
C TRP A 214 1.58 -6.37 -5.02
N PHE A 215 0.58 -5.73 -4.45
CA PHE A 215 0.75 -4.79 -3.34
C PHE A 215 0.78 -5.52 -1.99
N ASP A 216 1.59 -5.00 -1.09
CA ASP A 216 1.57 -5.34 0.33
C ASP A 216 0.40 -4.61 1.00
N LEU A 217 -0.66 -5.36 1.32
CA LEU A 217 -1.87 -4.81 1.96
C LEU A 217 -1.63 -4.35 3.40
N ASN A 218 -0.53 -4.78 4.06
CA ASN A 218 -0.12 -4.27 5.36
C ASN A 218 0.75 -3.00 5.27
N ARG A 219 0.65 -2.30 4.13
CA ARG A 219 1.10 -0.91 3.93
C ARG A 219 0.00 0.00 3.40
N ASP A 220 -1.21 -0.54 3.20
CA ASP A 220 -2.36 0.13 2.57
C ASP A 220 -3.44 0.55 3.59
N TRP A 221 -3.10 0.65 4.89
CA TRP A 221 -4.05 1.06 5.93
C TRP A 221 -4.37 2.57 5.90
N ILE A 222 -3.39 3.42 5.61
CA ILE A 222 -3.58 4.87 5.39
C ILE A 222 -3.88 5.19 3.91
N PRO A 223 -3.18 4.58 2.94
CA PRO A 223 -3.47 4.87 1.55
C PRO A 223 -4.84 4.41 1.08
N VAL A 224 -5.34 3.27 1.57
CA VAL A 224 -6.67 2.71 1.24
C VAL A 224 -6.94 2.63 -0.27
N GLN A 225 -5.94 2.21 -1.04
CA GLN A 225 -5.99 2.18 -2.50
C GLN A 225 -6.66 0.92 -3.05
N HIS A 226 -6.63 -0.17 -2.30
CA HIS A 226 -7.18 -1.46 -2.74
C HIS A 226 -8.56 -1.74 -2.13
N PRO A 227 -9.44 -2.48 -2.84
CA PRO A 227 -10.79 -2.79 -2.37
C PRO A 227 -10.77 -3.57 -1.05
N GLU A 228 -9.76 -4.41 -0.81
CA GLU A 228 -9.55 -5.10 0.46
C GLU A 228 -9.42 -4.11 1.62
N SER A 229 -8.59 -3.09 1.44
CA SER A 229 -8.36 -2.05 2.46
C SER A 229 -9.56 -1.10 2.61
N LYS A 230 -10.23 -0.72 1.51
CA LYS A 230 -11.45 0.12 1.55
C LYS A 230 -12.53 -0.53 2.42
N GLY A 231 -12.80 -1.80 2.19
CA GLY A 231 -13.74 -2.57 2.99
C GLY A 231 -13.30 -2.74 4.44
N ARG A 232 -12.02 -3.07 4.69
CA ARG A 232 -11.46 -3.22 6.03
C ARG A 232 -11.54 -1.95 6.86
N ILE A 233 -11.15 -0.80 6.29
CA ILE A 233 -11.19 0.48 6.99
C ILE A 233 -12.64 0.90 7.28
N ALA A 234 -13.58 0.66 6.36
CA ALA A 234 -15.00 0.91 6.62
C ALA A 234 -15.50 0.10 7.82
N GLN A 235 -15.14 -1.19 7.93
CA GLN A 235 -15.50 -2.00 9.10
C GLN A 235 -14.82 -1.50 10.39
N LEU A 236 -13.56 -1.07 10.34
CA LEU A 236 -12.89 -0.50 11.50
C LEU A 236 -13.53 0.81 11.99
N GLN A 237 -13.96 1.68 11.07
CA GLN A 237 -14.67 2.91 11.44
C GLN A 237 -16.10 2.63 11.95
N GLU A 238 -16.75 1.59 11.44
CA GLU A 238 -18.10 1.19 11.87
C GLU A 238 -18.09 0.54 13.26
N TRP A 239 -17.13 -0.35 13.52
CA TRP A 239 -17.07 -1.14 14.75
C TRP A 239 -16.21 -0.51 15.85
N LEU A 240 -15.24 0.35 15.48
CA LEU A 240 -14.29 0.99 16.39
C LEU A 240 -13.70 0.01 17.41
N PRO A 241 -13.00 -1.07 17.04
CA PRO A 241 -12.58 -2.10 18.00
C PRO A 241 -11.71 -1.56 19.14
N ASN A 242 -11.76 -2.17 20.32
CA ASN A 242 -10.82 -1.88 21.41
C ASN A 242 -9.45 -2.52 21.15
N ILE A 243 -9.45 -3.72 20.56
CA ILE A 243 -8.24 -4.49 20.26
C ILE A 243 -8.31 -4.94 18.79
N VAL A 244 -7.19 -4.82 18.08
CA VAL A 244 -7.01 -5.34 16.72
C VAL A 244 -5.82 -6.27 16.72
N LEU A 245 -6.07 -7.55 16.45
CA LEU A 245 -5.06 -8.59 16.32
C LEU A 245 -4.69 -8.74 14.85
N ASP A 246 -3.41 -8.60 14.54
CA ASP A 246 -2.82 -8.69 13.20
C ASP A 246 -1.96 -9.97 13.12
N PHE A 247 -2.56 -11.07 12.65
CA PHE A 247 -1.93 -12.39 12.63
C PHE A 247 -1.04 -12.55 11.39
N HIS A 248 0.26 -12.67 11.63
CA HIS A 248 1.33 -12.76 10.64
C HIS A 248 2.26 -13.97 10.84
N GLU A 249 3.12 -14.19 9.85
CA GLU A 249 4.28 -15.07 9.96
C GLU A 249 5.58 -14.41 9.48
N MET A 250 6.67 -14.78 10.13
CA MET A 250 8.02 -14.33 9.81
C MET A 250 8.90 -15.48 9.34
N GLY A 251 10.21 -15.22 9.20
CA GLY A 251 11.18 -16.22 8.79
C GLY A 251 11.16 -17.46 9.68
N SER A 252 11.37 -18.63 9.07
CA SER A 252 11.22 -19.94 9.71
C SER A 252 12.19 -20.21 10.86
N ASP A 253 13.33 -19.51 10.86
CA ASP A 253 14.38 -19.59 11.89
C ASP A 253 14.14 -18.71 13.11
N ASN A 254 12.98 -18.06 13.19
CA ASN A 254 12.57 -17.33 14.38
C ASN A 254 11.72 -18.22 15.30
N THR A 255 11.23 -17.64 16.40
CA THR A 255 10.25 -18.25 17.30
C THR A 255 8.89 -17.55 17.14
N TYR A 256 8.13 -17.29 18.21
CA TYR A 256 6.87 -16.55 18.14
C TYR A 256 7.05 -15.13 18.70
N PHE A 257 6.60 -14.09 17.99
CA PHE A 257 6.61 -12.72 18.49
C PHE A 257 5.20 -12.20 18.75
N PHE A 258 5.05 -11.40 19.80
CA PHE A 258 3.87 -10.58 20.05
C PHE A 258 4.26 -9.19 20.58
N GLN A 259 3.45 -8.20 20.20
CA GLN A 259 3.54 -6.81 20.69
C GLN A 259 3.53 -6.77 22.24
N PRO A 260 4.27 -5.88 22.92
CA PRO A 260 4.90 -4.64 22.44
C PRO A 260 6.10 -4.80 21.50
N GLY A 261 6.31 -3.81 20.64
CA GLY A 261 7.51 -3.67 19.81
C GLY A 261 8.65 -2.96 20.54
N ILE A 262 9.66 -2.51 19.79
CA ILE A 262 10.83 -1.83 20.33
C ILE A 262 10.40 -0.49 20.97
N PRO A 263 10.50 -0.31 22.31
CA PRO A 263 9.94 0.86 22.99
C PRO A 263 10.53 2.21 22.57
N SER A 264 11.79 2.24 22.08
CA SER A 264 12.43 3.48 21.61
C SER A 264 11.90 3.98 20.26
N ARG A 265 11.09 3.18 19.58
CA ARG A 265 10.60 3.43 18.21
C ARG A 265 9.08 3.59 18.15
N ASN A 266 8.49 4.03 19.26
CA ASN A 266 7.07 4.32 19.33
C ASN A 266 6.74 5.66 18.67
N ASN A 267 5.61 5.76 18.00
CA ASN A 267 5.11 7.04 17.52
C ASN A 267 4.66 7.91 18.70
N PRO A 268 5.11 9.17 18.83
CA PRO A 268 4.69 10.05 19.92
C PRO A 268 3.24 10.52 19.83
N LEU A 269 2.54 10.30 18.71
CA LEU A 269 1.10 10.55 18.62
C LEU A 269 0.27 9.42 19.25
N THR A 270 0.88 8.30 19.63
CA THR A 270 0.25 7.23 20.39
C THR A 270 0.42 7.49 21.89
N PRO A 271 -0.68 7.54 22.69
CA PRO A 271 -0.58 7.77 24.13
C PRO A 271 0.20 6.69 24.88
N ALA A 272 0.89 7.07 25.95
CA ALA A 272 1.61 6.13 26.82
C ALA A 272 0.71 5.01 27.37
N LYS A 273 -0.57 5.31 27.64
CA LYS A 273 -1.55 4.34 28.13
C LYS A 273 -1.78 3.19 27.15
N ASN A 274 -1.68 3.43 25.84
CA ASN A 274 -1.77 2.37 24.82
C ASN A 274 -0.71 1.30 25.08
N PHE A 275 0.55 1.70 25.17
CA PHE A 275 1.68 0.79 25.38
C PHE A 275 1.63 0.08 26.74
N GLU A 276 1.06 0.71 27.78
CA GLU A 276 0.77 0.04 29.05
C GLU A 276 -0.22 -1.11 28.87
N LEU A 277 -1.33 -0.88 28.15
CA LEU A 277 -2.34 -1.90 27.86
C LEU A 277 -1.78 -3.03 27.01
N THR A 278 -1.00 -2.70 25.97
CA THR A 278 -0.26 -3.68 25.16
C THR A 278 0.64 -4.56 26.03
N GLY A 279 1.33 -3.96 27.01
CA GLY A 279 2.17 -4.68 27.97
C GLY A 279 1.37 -5.63 28.87
N LYS A 280 0.19 -5.23 29.34
CA LYS A 280 -0.69 -6.11 30.14
C LYS A 280 -1.22 -7.29 29.30
N ILE A 281 -1.68 -7.02 28.09
CA ILE A 281 -2.18 -8.05 27.16
C ILE A 281 -1.06 -9.07 26.84
N ALA A 282 0.17 -8.62 26.67
CA ALA A 282 1.34 -9.49 26.46
C ALA A 282 1.58 -10.51 27.59
N GLU A 283 1.20 -10.22 28.84
CA GLU A 283 1.32 -11.18 29.94
C GLU A 283 0.38 -12.38 29.78
N TYR A 284 -0.80 -12.18 29.16
CA TYR A 284 -1.71 -13.26 28.81
C TYR A 284 -1.13 -14.13 27.70
N HIS A 285 -0.55 -13.52 26.66
CA HIS A 285 0.11 -14.26 25.58
C HIS A 285 1.25 -15.13 26.10
N ALA A 286 2.10 -14.57 26.95
CA ALA A 286 3.19 -15.29 27.61
C ALA A 286 2.67 -16.50 28.39
N LYS A 287 1.67 -16.30 29.27
CA LYS A 287 1.07 -17.37 30.09
C LYS A 287 0.54 -18.53 29.24
N TYR A 288 -0.13 -18.23 28.13
CA TYR A 288 -0.71 -19.24 27.25
C TYR A 288 0.35 -19.98 26.43
N LEU A 289 1.35 -19.27 25.90
CA LEU A 289 2.46 -19.89 25.17
C LEU A 289 3.36 -20.72 26.09
N ASP A 290 3.55 -20.29 27.34
CA ASP A 290 4.23 -21.06 28.40
C ASP A 290 3.52 -22.41 28.64
N LYS A 291 2.17 -22.42 28.71
CA LYS A 291 1.35 -23.64 28.92
C LYS A 291 1.60 -24.71 27.85
N ILE A 292 1.83 -24.29 26.60
CA ILE A 292 2.05 -25.20 25.46
C ILE A 292 3.53 -25.40 25.10
N GLY A 293 4.45 -24.75 25.82
CA GLY A 293 5.90 -24.86 25.63
C GLY A 293 6.44 -24.18 24.36
N SER A 294 5.72 -23.22 23.80
CA SER A 294 6.15 -22.50 22.59
C SER A 294 7.12 -21.38 22.96
N LEU A 295 8.27 -21.32 22.29
CA LEU A 295 9.24 -20.25 22.47
C LEU A 295 8.68 -18.94 21.90
N TYR A 296 8.89 -17.84 22.62
CA TYR A 296 8.46 -16.52 22.18
C TYR A 296 9.42 -15.41 22.59
N TYR A 297 9.20 -14.23 22.03
CA TYR A 297 9.86 -12.99 22.43
C TYR A 297 8.93 -11.78 22.21
N SER A 298 9.27 -10.65 22.82
CA SER A 298 8.54 -9.39 22.73
C SER A 298 9.50 -8.22 23.00
N LYS A 299 9.09 -6.99 22.68
CA LYS A 299 9.86 -5.73 22.85
C LYS A 299 11.09 -5.59 21.92
N GLU A 300 11.14 -6.38 20.86
CA GLU A 300 12.26 -6.46 19.91
C GLU A 300 11.77 -6.60 18.45
N SER A 301 12.69 -6.52 17.49
CA SER A 301 12.51 -6.69 16.03
C SER A 301 11.61 -5.70 15.28
N PHE A 302 10.41 -5.42 15.78
CA PHE A 302 9.38 -4.61 15.12
C PHE A 302 9.15 -3.28 15.85
N ASP A 303 8.75 -2.23 15.13
CA ASP A 303 8.45 -0.91 15.71
C ASP A 303 6.96 -0.52 15.63
N ASP A 304 6.59 0.47 16.44
CA ASP A 304 5.26 1.09 16.46
C ASP A 304 5.29 2.53 15.94
N TYR A 305 6.08 2.77 14.88
CA TYR A 305 6.26 4.12 14.35
C TYR A 305 5.28 4.48 13.22
N TYR A 306 5.29 3.73 12.11
CA TYR A 306 4.46 4.04 10.94
C TYR A 306 3.02 3.53 11.12
N PHE A 307 2.03 4.41 10.98
CA PHE A 307 0.59 4.09 11.10
C PHE A 307 -0.04 3.41 9.87
N GLY A 308 0.73 3.02 8.85
CA GLY A 308 0.20 2.31 7.68
C GLY A 308 0.11 0.78 7.84
N LYS A 309 0.19 0.26 9.07
CA LYS A 309 0.22 -1.17 9.41
C LYS A 309 -0.96 -1.53 10.33
N GLY A 310 -1.39 -2.78 10.33
CA GLY A 310 -2.49 -3.27 11.19
C GLY A 310 -2.17 -3.25 12.67
N SER A 311 -0.89 -3.33 13.02
CA SER A 311 -0.42 -3.23 14.41
C SER A 311 -0.37 -1.82 14.97
N THR A 312 -0.47 -0.77 14.14
CA THR A 312 -0.26 0.62 14.58
C THR A 312 -1.38 1.58 14.18
N TYR A 313 -2.04 1.37 13.02
CA TYR A 313 -3.22 2.15 12.65
C TYR A 313 -4.31 2.16 13.74
N PRO A 314 -4.59 1.05 14.46
CA PRO A 314 -5.57 1.07 15.54
C PRO A 314 -5.17 2.00 16.70
N ASP A 315 -3.87 2.17 16.97
CA ASP A 315 -3.39 2.96 18.10
C ASP A 315 -3.70 4.45 17.95
N ILE A 316 -3.66 4.96 16.72
CA ILE A 316 -4.06 6.35 16.40
C ILE A 316 -5.58 6.54 16.33
N GLN A 317 -6.36 5.47 16.58
CA GLN A 317 -7.83 5.46 16.60
C GLN A 317 -8.41 5.16 18.00
N GLY A 318 -7.57 5.11 19.05
CA GLY A 318 -7.99 4.81 20.42
C GLY A 318 -8.23 3.32 20.70
N ALA A 319 -7.67 2.45 19.85
CA ALA A 319 -7.63 1.00 20.03
C ALA A 319 -6.21 0.55 20.38
N VAL A 320 -6.02 -0.73 20.70
CA VAL A 320 -4.71 -1.37 20.89
C VAL A 320 -4.45 -2.33 19.73
N GLY A 321 -3.43 -2.05 18.91
CA GLY A 321 -2.96 -2.96 17.87
C GLY A 321 -1.97 -3.99 18.40
N ILE A 322 -2.13 -5.26 18.04
CA ILE A 322 -1.23 -6.35 18.40
C ILE A 322 -0.75 -7.06 17.14
N LEU A 323 0.55 -6.99 16.85
CA LEU A 323 1.19 -7.83 15.84
C LEU A 323 1.52 -9.19 16.46
N PHE A 324 1.20 -10.25 15.74
CA PHE A 324 1.69 -11.60 16.01
C PHE A 324 2.53 -12.09 14.85
N GLU A 325 3.76 -12.52 15.09
CA GLU A 325 4.64 -13.06 14.05
C GLU A 325 5.02 -14.49 14.43
N GLN A 326 4.43 -15.47 13.72
CA GLN A 326 4.74 -16.89 13.89
C GLN A 326 5.91 -17.29 12.99
N ALA A 327 6.86 -18.08 13.52
CA ALA A 327 7.85 -18.75 12.68
C ALA A 327 7.15 -19.59 11.60
N SER A 328 7.44 -19.31 10.33
CA SER A 328 6.69 -19.93 9.25
C SER A 328 7.06 -21.39 9.02
N SER A 329 6.06 -22.27 8.92
CA SER A 329 6.24 -23.59 8.30
C SER A 329 6.32 -23.51 6.78
N ARG A 330 5.92 -22.37 6.21
CA ARG A 330 5.62 -22.14 4.78
C ARG A 330 4.62 -23.18 4.27
N GLY A 331 5.08 -24.38 3.96
CA GLY A 331 4.24 -25.52 3.59
C GLY A 331 3.76 -26.32 4.80
N HIS A 332 3.75 -27.65 4.65
CA HIS A 332 3.28 -28.59 5.68
C HIS A 332 4.35 -28.95 6.72
N LEU A 333 5.62 -28.95 6.31
CA LEU A 333 6.79 -29.27 7.14
C LEU A 333 7.99 -28.48 6.62
N GLN A 334 8.81 -27.94 7.53
CA GLN A 334 10.06 -27.26 7.16
C GLN A 334 11.12 -27.43 8.24
N GLU A 335 12.37 -27.58 7.84
CA GLU A 335 13.53 -27.58 8.72
C GLU A 335 13.92 -26.15 9.12
N ASN A 336 14.07 -25.90 10.41
CA ASN A 336 14.56 -24.64 10.99
C ASN A 336 15.72 -24.84 11.97
N ALA A 337 16.26 -23.73 12.47
CA ALA A 337 17.36 -23.72 13.43
C ALA A 337 17.07 -24.46 14.76
N PHE A 338 15.80 -24.75 15.06
CA PHE A 338 15.34 -25.43 16.26
C PHE A 338 14.85 -26.87 16.02
N GLY A 339 14.93 -27.37 14.78
CA GLY A 339 14.41 -28.68 14.38
C GLY A 339 13.37 -28.57 13.26
N GLU A 340 12.37 -29.44 13.26
CA GLU A 340 11.27 -29.37 12.29
C GLU A 340 10.14 -28.49 12.83
N ILE A 341 9.58 -27.64 11.97
CA ILE A 341 8.37 -26.87 12.24
C ILE A 341 7.23 -27.38 11.35
N THR A 342 6.17 -27.87 11.99
CA THR A 342 5.00 -28.43 11.31
C THR A 342 3.93 -27.37 11.14
N PHE A 343 3.13 -27.49 10.08
CA PHE A 343 1.99 -26.60 9.88
C PHE A 343 0.97 -26.62 11.04
N PRO A 344 0.57 -27.79 11.58
CA PRO A 344 -0.23 -27.86 12.80
C PRO A 344 0.33 -27.07 13.98
N PHE A 345 1.64 -27.13 14.23
CA PHE A 345 2.28 -26.37 15.31
C PHE A 345 2.09 -24.86 15.12
N THR A 346 2.31 -24.35 13.90
CA THR A 346 2.14 -22.92 13.61
C THR A 346 0.70 -22.45 13.78
N ILE A 347 -0.27 -23.28 13.37
CA ILE A 347 -1.71 -23.02 13.55
C ILE A 347 -2.05 -22.97 15.04
N ARG A 348 -1.54 -23.94 15.82
CA ARG A 348 -1.83 -24.03 17.26
C ARG A 348 -1.39 -22.79 18.01
N ASN A 349 -0.21 -22.24 17.71
CA ASN A 349 0.28 -21.03 18.36
C ASN A 349 -0.59 -19.80 18.05
N GLN A 350 -1.00 -19.60 16.80
CA GLN A 350 -1.90 -18.51 16.42
C GLN A 350 -3.28 -18.64 17.10
N PHE A 351 -3.83 -19.85 17.16
CA PHE A 351 -5.08 -20.09 17.86
C PHE A 351 -4.92 -19.86 19.38
N THR A 352 -3.80 -20.29 19.95
CA THR A 352 -3.47 -20.09 21.37
C THR A 352 -3.43 -18.61 21.74
N THR A 353 -2.84 -17.76 20.89
CA THR A 353 -2.83 -16.33 21.15
C THR A 353 -4.20 -15.69 20.95
N ALA A 354 -5.02 -16.16 20.02
CA ALA A 354 -6.43 -15.74 19.91
C ALA A 354 -7.23 -16.00 21.20
N LEU A 355 -7.03 -17.16 21.85
CA LEU A 355 -7.64 -17.48 23.15
C LEU A 355 -7.13 -16.56 24.26
N SER A 356 -5.81 -16.35 24.33
CA SER A 356 -5.24 -15.46 25.35
C SER A 356 -5.67 -13.99 25.19
N SER A 357 -5.89 -13.54 23.95
CA SER A 357 -6.46 -12.21 23.67
C SER A 357 -7.91 -12.11 24.11
N PHE A 358 -8.69 -13.18 23.99
CA PHE A 358 -10.07 -13.24 24.47
C PHE A 358 -10.14 -13.06 25.99
N ASP A 359 -9.30 -13.78 26.74
CA ASP A 359 -9.22 -13.63 28.20
C ASP A 359 -8.80 -12.22 28.58
N ALA A 360 -7.75 -11.69 27.93
CA ALA A 360 -7.27 -10.32 28.19
C ALA A 360 -8.37 -9.28 27.91
N ALA A 361 -9.08 -9.40 26.79
CA ALA A 361 -10.16 -8.49 26.42
C ALA A 361 -11.32 -8.53 27.43
N THR A 362 -11.69 -9.72 27.88
CA THR A 362 -12.80 -9.93 28.83
C THR A 362 -12.44 -9.38 30.21
N ASP A 363 -11.26 -9.72 30.73
CA ASP A 363 -10.77 -9.26 32.04
C ASP A 363 -10.57 -7.73 32.07
N MET A 364 -10.05 -7.16 30.96
CA MET A 364 -9.72 -5.75 30.86
C MET A 364 -10.83 -4.89 30.25
N ARG A 365 -12.04 -5.44 30.03
CA ARG A 365 -13.14 -4.80 29.28
C ARG A 365 -13.40 -3.35 29.69
N VAL A 366 -13.56 -3.11 30.99
CA VAL A 366 -13.87 -1.76 31.52
C VAL A 366 -12.69 -0.82 31.29
N GLU A 367 -11.45 -1.28 31.49
CA GLU A 367 -10.25 -0.48 31.26
C GLU A 367 -10.09 -0.11 29.78
N LEU A 368 -10.35 -1.06 28.87
CA LEU A 368 -10.27 -0.86 27.42
C LEU A 368 -11.34 0.10 26.89
N ASN A 369 -12.57 0.02 27.39
CA ASN A 369 -13.64 0.97 27.03
C ASN A 369 -13.38 2.37 27.60
N THR A 370 -12.82 2.44 28.81
CA THR A 370 -12.40 3.70 29.44
C THR A 370 -11.29 4.36 28.63
N TYR A 371 -10.25 3.60 28.26
CA TYR A 371 -9.15 4.10 27.43
C TYR A 371 -9.64 4.69 26.11
N MET A 372 -10.54 4.01 25.39
CA MET A 372 -11.08 4.53 24.13
C MET A 372 -11.83 5.86 24.33
N SER A 373 -12.70 5.93 25.34
CA SER A 373 -13.40 7.18 25.68
C SER A 373 -12.42 8.31 26.00
N ASP A 374 -11.40 8.01 26.81
CA ASP A 374 -10.44 9.01 27.28
C ASP A 374 -9.50 9.46 26.15
N PHE A 375 -9.13 8.57 25.22
CA PHE A 375 -8.37 8.91 24.01
C PHE A 375 -9.01 10.07 23.25
N TYR A 376 -10.33 10.03 23.03
CA TYR A 376 -11.04 11.08 22.28
C TYR A 376 -11.24 12.36 23.12
N LYS A 377 -11.40 12.25 24.44
CA LYS A 377 -11.42 13.42 25.33
C LYS A 377 -10.07 14.14 25.35
N GLU A 378 -8.97 13.39 25.43
CA GLU A 378 -7.61 13.92 25.37
C GLU A 378 -7.33 14.57 24.01
N ALA A 379 -7.69 13.91 22.90
CA ALA A 379 -7.56 14.49 21.56
C ALA A 379 -8.33 15.82 21.43
N LYS A 380 -9.51 15.93 22.05
CA LYS A 380 -10.27 17.20 22.11
C LYS A 380 -9.55 18.27 22.93
N ALA A 381 -8.93 17.90 24.05
CA ALA A 381 -8.16 18.80 24.88
C ALA A 381 -6.92 19.32 24.12
N GLU A 382 -6.18 18.43 23.46
CA GLU A 382 -5.04 18.77 22.59
C GLU A 382 -5.44 19.74 21.48
N TYR A 383 -6.54 19.47 20.77
CA TYR A 383 -7.08 20.40 19.77
C TYR A 383 -7.42 21.78 20.36
N THR A 384 -7.91 21.82 21.59
CA THR A 384 -8.28 23.09 22.23
C THR A 384 -7.06 23.96 22.44
N GLU A 385 -5.91 23.35 22.79
CA GLU A 385 -4.61 23.99 22.99
C GLU A 385 -3.84 24.25 21.67
N ASP A 386 -4.11 23.51 20.60
CA ASP A 386 -3.43 23.68 19.30
C ASP A 386 -3.75 25.03 18.66
N ASP A 387 -2.74 25.80 18.27
CA ASP A 387 -2.92 27.05 17.54
C ASP A 387 -3.55 26.83 16.15
N ASN A 388 -3.34 25.65 15.56
CA ASN A 388 -3.95 25.26 14.30
C ASN A 388 -5.36 24.74 14.55
N LYS A 389 -6.32 25.22 13.75
CA LYS A 389 -7.74 24.86 13.83
C LYS A 389 -8.26 24.13 12.58
N ALA A 390 -7.53 24.20 11.47
CA ALA A 390 -7.84 23.47 10.24
C ALA A 390 -6.60 23.34 9.34
N PHE A 391 -6.66 22.45 8.36
CA PHE A 391 -5.79 22.44 7.20
C PHE A 391 -6.60 22.77 5.93
N ILE A 392 -6.01 23.52 5.00
CA ILE A 392 -6.54 23.69 3.64
C ILE A 392 -5.54 23.09 2.66
N PHE A 393 -6.04 22.42 1.62
CA PHE A 393 -5.22 21.87 0.56
C PHE A 393 -5.88 21.97 -0.81
N GLY A 394 -5.07 21.93 -1.86
CA GLY A 394 -5.54 21.81 -3.24
C GLY A 394 -4.45 22.01 -4.29
N ALA A 395 -4.82 21.80 -5.54
CA ALA A 395 -3.98 22.11 -6.69
C ALA A 395 -4.77 22.95 -7.71
N LEU A 396 -4.17 24.07 -8.14
CA LEU A 396 -4.81 25.04 -9.04
C LEU A 396 -5.25 24.41 -10.37
N GLU A 397 -4.40 23.58 -10.95
CA GLU A 397 -4.59 23.07 -12.30
C GLU A 397 -4.91 21.57 -12.36
N ASP A 398 -5.02 20.90 -11.20
CA ASP A 398 -5.23 19.45 -11.14
C ASP A 398 -6.26 19.09 -10.07
N TYR A 399 -7.50 18.91 -10.51
CA TYR A 399 -8.56 18.45 -9.62
C TYR A 399 -8.38 16.98 -9.25
N GLY A 400 -7.88 16.15 -10.17
CA GLY A 400 -7.78 14.71 -9.97
C GLY A 400 -6.96 14.31 -8.74
N ARG A 401 -5.77 14.90 -8.55
CA ARG A 401 -4.96 14.65 -7.34
C ARG A 401 -5.65 15.14 -6.07
N THR A 402 -6.29 16.30 -6.14
CA THR A 402 -7.01 16.88 -5.00
C THR A 402 -8.21 16.02 -4.59
N PHE A 403 -8.94 15.48 -5.56
CA PHE A 403 -10.05 14.55 -5.36
C PHE A 403 -9.58 13.27 -4.65
N HIS A 404 -8.50 12.62 -5.14
CA HIS A 404 -8.05 11.36 -4.56
C HIS A 404 -7.54 11.50 -3.14
N PHE A 405 -6.89 12.62 -2.79
CA PHE A 405 -6.55 12.86 -1.39
C PHE A 405 -7.80 13.09 -0.53
N ALA A 406 -8.78 13.84 -1.03
CA ALA A 406 -10.06 14.01 -0.33
C ALA A 406 -10.82 12.69 -0.15
N ASP A 407 -10.82 11.80 -1.15
CA ASP A 407 -11.43 10.46 -1.06
C ASP A 407 -10.77 9.62 0.04
N ILE A 408 -9.43 9.62 0.12
CA ILE A 408 -8.70 8.93 1.22
C ILE A 408 -9.15 9.46 2.58
N LEU A 409 -9.25 10.78 2.76
CA LEU A 409 -9.70 11.36 4.02
C LEU A 409 -11.12 10.90 4.37
N LEU A 410 -12.04 10.85 3.39
CA LEU A 410 -13.41 10.34 3.61
C LEU A 410 -13.43 8.87 4.03
N GLN A 411 -12.56 8.01 3.47
CA GLN A 411 -12.47 6.61 3.88
C GLN A 411 -12.11 6.47 5.37
N HIS A 412 -11.38 7.43 5.92
CA HIS A 412 -11.03 7.49 7.34
C HIS A 412 -12.08 8.20 8.21
N ASP A 413 -13.28 8.46 7.71
CA ASP A 413 -14.33 9.21 8.43
C ASP A 413 -13.85 10.61 8.89
N ILE A 414 -12.96 11.22 8.10
CA ILE A 414 -12.51 12.59 8.31
C ILE A 414 -13.50 13.52 7.62
N GLN A 415 -14.03 14.47 8.38
CA GLN A 415 -14.90 15.52 7.85
C GLN A 415 -14.10 16.53 7.03
N LEU A 416 -14.66 16.96 5.90
CA LEU A 416 -14.05 17.99 5.05
C LEU A 416 -15.11 18.84 4.32
N TYR A 417 -14.67 20.02 3.90
CA TYR A 417 -15.49 21.04 3.28
C TYR A 417 -14.86 21.50 1.96
N SER A 418 -15.64 21.60 0.90
CA SER A 418 -15.18 22.16 -0.39
C SER A 418 -15.38 23.68 -0.42
N LEU A 419 -14.45 24.39 -1.06
CA LEU A 419 -14.55 25.84 -1.28
C LEU A 419 -15.57 26.19 -2.38
N GLU A 420 -16.48 27.12 -2.10
CA GLU A 420 -17.41 27.70 -3.09
C GLU A 420 -16.91 29.01 -3.71
N GLU A 421 -15.79 29.55 -3.24
CA GLU A 421 -15.15 30.74 -3.78
C GLU A 421 -13.63 30.61 -3.79
N ASP A 422 -12.97 31.41 -4.63
CA ASP A 422 -11.52 31.50 -4.67
C ASP A 422 -11.00 32.29 -3.48
N VAL A 423 -9.94 31.80 -2.83
CA VAL A 423 -9.28 32.49 -1.72
C VAL A 423 -7.77 32.50 -1.91
N THR A 424 -7.12 33.54 -1.38
CA THR A 424 -5.66 33.60 -1.32
C THR A 424 -5.26 33.80 0.13
N LEU A 425 -4.55 32.82 0.69
CA LEU A 425 -4.14 32.80 2.09
C LEU A 425 -2.62 32.81 2.17
N ASN A 426 -2.05 33.80 2.86
CA ASN A 426 -0.59 34.00 2.94
C ASN A 426 0.13 33.97 1.57
N GLY A 427 -0.51 34.51 0.53
CA GLY A 427 0.02 34.52 -0.84
C GLY A 427 -0.15 33.21 -1.62
N VAL A 428 -0.73 32.17 -1.02
CA VAL A 428 -1.04 30.90 -1.68
C VAL A 428 -2.50 30.90 -2.15
N PRO A 429 -2.76 30.79 -3.46
CA PRO A 429 -4.11 30.73 -3.99
C PRO A 429 -4.73 29.32 -3.85
N PHE A 430 -6.01 29.28 -3.50
CA PHE A 430 -6.86 28.10 -3.46
C PHE A 430 -8.13 28.39 -4.27
N LYS A 431 -8.54 27.43 -5.11
CA LYS A 431 -9.60 27.63 -6.10
C LYS A 431 -10.88 26.91 -5.71
N SER A 432 -12.02 27.56 -5.97
CA SER A 432 -13.32 26.93 -5.79
C SER A 432 -13.43 25.65 -6.62
N GLY A 433 -13.99 24.61 -6.01
CA GLY A 433 -14.14 23.30 -6.62
C GLY A 433 -12.82 22.54 -6.89
N LYS A 434 -11.67 23.05 -6.44
CA LYS A 434 -10.36 22.37 -6.52
C LYS A 434 -9.57 22.43 -5.20
N SER A 435 -10.24 22.75 -4.10
CA SER A 435 -9.60 22.87 -2.80
C SER A 435 -10.58 22.49 -1.70
N PHE A 436 -10.04 21.91 -0.64
CA PHE A 436 -10.79 21.43 0.50
C PHE A 436 -10.18 21.93 1.81
N ILE A 437 -11.02 22.08 2.82
CA ILE A 437 -10.61 22.38 4.20
C ILE A 437 -10.99 21.19 5.09
N VAL A 438 -10.04 20.79 5.93
CA VAL A 438 -10.16 19.75 6.96
C VAL A 438 -10.12 20.43 8.32
N PRO A 439 -11.25 20.55 9.04
CA PRO A 439 -11.24 21.07 10.40
C PRO A 439 -10.52 20.10 11.34
N LEU A 440 -9.85 20.63 12.36
CA LEU A 440 -9.20 19.80 13.38
C LEU A 440 -10.13 19.45 14.55
N ASP A 441 -11.26 20.13 14.69
CA ASP A 441 -12.27 19.89 15.72
C ASP A 441 -13.14 18.66 15.44
N GLN A 442 -12.53 17.47 15.43
CA GLN A 442 -13.20 16.20 15.17
C GLN A 442 -12.44 15.05 15.79
N ALA A 443 -13.10 13.88 15.89
CA ALA A 443 -12.54 12.68 16.50
C ALA A 443 -11.19 12.25 15.90
N GLN A 444 -10.99 12.50 14.61
CA GLN A 444 -9.78 12.13 13.87
C GLN A 444 -8.58 13.08 14.04
N TYR A 445 -8.61 14.01 15.01
CA TYR A 445 -7.57 15.02 15.24
C TYR A 445 -6.13 14.48 15.12
N ARG A 446 -5.79 13.42 15.88
CA ARG A 446 -4.42 12.86 15.87
C ARG A 446 -4.05 12.20 14.55
N LEU A 447 -4.99 11.48 13.90
CA LEU A 447 -4.77 10.92 12.56
C LEU A 447 -4.52 12.04 11.55
N ILE A 448 -5.35 13.09 11.53
CA ILE A 448 -5.20 14.23 10.62
C ILE A 448 -3.81 14.85 10.79
N ASN A 449 -3.38 15.10 12.03
CA ASN A 449 -2.03 15.62 12.30
C ASN A 449 -0.94 14.71 11.73
N SER A 450 -1.06 13.38 11.86
CA SER A 450 -0.08 12.45 11.28
C SER A 450 0.01 12.54 9.74
N LEU A 451 -1.09 12.86 9.04
CA LEU A 451 -1.13 12.93 7.58
C LEU A 451 -0.54 14.24 7.03
N PHE A 452 -0.55 15.30 7.83
CA PHE A 452 -0.11 16.65 7.44
C PHE A 452 1.23 17.06 8.08
N GLU A 453 1.69 16.38 9.13
CA GLU A 453 2.90 16.77 9.86
C GLU A 453 4.16 16.69 9.00
N THR A 454 5.11 17.56 9.30
CA THR A 454 6.48 17.52 8.77
C THR A 454 7.42 17.29 9.94
N ARG A 455 8.11 16.16 9.95
CA ARG A 455 9.07 15.80 10.99
C ARG A 455 10.44 15.49 10.41
N THR A 456 11.49 15.94 11.10
CA THR A 456 12.91 15.66 10.77
C THR A 456 13.75 15.29 11.99
N THR A 457 13.15 15.26 13.18
CA THR A 457 13.80 14.93 14.45
C THR A 457 13.10 13.75 15.11
N PHE A 458 13.87 12.79 15.60
CA PHE A 458 13.38 11.52 16.12
C PHE A 458 14.21 11.09 17.33
N GLN A 459 13.60 10.31 18.22
CA GLN A 459 14.30 9.74 19.39
C GLN A 459 15.27 8.63 18.98
N ASP A 460 14.89 7.83 17.98
CA ASP A 460 15.70 6.78 17.37
C ASP A 460 15.90 7.08 15.88
N SER A 461 17.00 6.57 15.32
CA SER A 461 17.38 6.70 13.90
C SER A 461 16.95 5.52 13.04
N LEU A 462 16.38 4.50 13.68
CA LEU A 462 16.06 3.22 13.07
C LEU A 462 14.55 3.10 12.86
N PHE A 463 14.17 2.76 11.62
CA PHE A 463 12.78 2.59 11.20
C PHE A 463 12.65 1.26 10.49
N TYR A 464 11.62 0.49 10.85
CA TYR A 464 11.29 -0.79 10.23
C TYR A 464 10.72 -0.62 8.81
N ASP A 465 9.95 0.45 8.57
CA ASP A 465 9.39 0.78 7.26
C ASP A 465 9.80 2.19 6.81
N VAL A 466 8.93 3.18 6.98
CA VAL A 466 9.16 4.57 6.56
C VAL A 466 9.25 5.50 7.75
N SER A 467 9.95 6.62 7.59
CA SER A 467 10.12 7.64 8.63
C SER A 467 9.15 8.83 8.50
N THR A 468 8.35 8.87 7.43
CA THR A 468 7.36 9.94 7.17
C THR A 468 6.36 9.50 6.07
N TRP A 469 5.18 10.09 6.10
CA TRP A 469 4.06 9.84 5.16
C TRP A 469 3.21 11.10 4.94
N ASN A 470 3.85 12.28 4.85
CA ASN A 470 3.13 13.52 4.57
C ASN A 470 2.35 13.43 3.24
N MET A 471 1.03 13.35 3.33
CA MET A 471 0.16 13.07 2.19
C MET A 471 0.05 14.26 1.22
N PRO A 472 -0.11 15.52 1.67
CA PRO A 472 -0.08 16.66 0.75
C PRO A 472 1.19 16.71 -0.12
N MET A 473 2.36 16.38 0.44
CA MET A 473 3.61 16.28 -0.32
C MET A 473 3.57 15.10 -1.32
N ALA A 474 3.08 13.93 -0.92
CA ALA A 474 2.94 12.76 -1.79
C ALA A 474 2.03 13.03 -3.00
N PHE A 475 1.03 13.90 -2.83
CA PHE A 475 0.11 14.32 -3.89
C PHE A 475 0.57 15.59 -4.62
N ASN A 476 1.69 16.20 -4.20
CA ASN A 476 2.21 17.47 -4.72
C ASN A 476 1.13 18.58 -4.74
N LEU A 477 0.46 18.76 -3.61
CA LEU A 477 -0.60 19.74 -3.38
C LEU A 477 -0.04 20.96 -2.63
N ASN A 478 -0.63 22.13 -2.89
CA ASN A 478 -0.48 23.24 -1.96
C ASN A 478 -1.27 22.90 -0.70
N PHE A 479 -0.69 23.16 0.47
CA PHE A 479 -1.38 22.98 1.75
C PHE A 479 -0.85 23.94 2.80
N MET A 480 -1.68 24.28 3.77
CA MET A 480 -1.29 25.09 4.92
C MET A 480 -2.20 24.81 6.12
N SER A 481 -1.67 25.01 7.32
CA SER A 481 -2.48 25.09 8.54
C SER A 481 -3.13 26.48 8.66
N LEU A 482 -4.26 26.52 9.38
CA LEU A 482 -5.10 27.69 9.56
C LEU A 482 -5.35 27.88 11.06
N SER A 483 -5.07 29.06 11.59
CA SER A 483 -5.28 29.37 13.02
C SER A 483 -6.71 29.80 13.38
N SER A 484 -7.54 30.05 12.36
CA SER A 484 -8.93 30.49 12.52
C SER A 484 -9.91 29.36 12.20
N LYS A 485 -11.07 29.36 12.85
CA LYS A 485 -12.14 28.38 12.60
C LYS A 485 -12.64 28.44 11.15
N ILE A 486 -12.92 27.26 10.61
CA ILE A 486 -13.26 26.98 9.19
C ILE A 486 -14.36 27.88 8.60
N LEU A 487 -15.41 28.19 9.37
CA LEU A 487 -16.61 28.92 8.90
C LEU A 487 -16.40 30.43 8.72
N ASN A 488 -15.29 30.97 9.21
CA ASN A 488 -15.00 32.40 9.09
C ASN A 488 -14.12 32.72 7.87
N LEU A 489 -13.65 31.70 7.14
CA LEU A 489 -12.61 31.85 6.11
C LEU A 489 -13.17 32.06 4.71
N ALA A 490 -14.23 31.32 4.35
CA ALA A 490 -14.82 31.35 3.02
C ALA A 490 -16.22 30.72 3.04
N LYS A 491 -16.98 30.96 1.98
CA LYS A 491 -18.18 30.18 1.67
C LYS A 491 -17.78 28.72 1.35
N VAL A 492 -18.28 27.77 2.14
CA VAL A 492 -17.92 26.34 2.03
C VAL A 492 -19.13 25.40 2.09
N VAL A 493 -18.97 24.21 1.52
CA VAL A 493 -19.99 23.13 1.54
C VAL A 493 -19.40 21.87 2.17
N ASN A 494 -20.12 21.27 3.11
CA ASN A 494 -19.76 19.98 3.71
C ASN A 494 -19.89 18.86 2.67
N VAL A 495 -18.82 18.08 2.46
CA VAL A 495 -18.79 16.93 1.53
C VAL A 495 -18.49 15.61 2.26
N SER A 496 -18.64 15.58 3.58
CA SER A 496 -18.33 14.40 4.42
C SER A 496 -19.19 13.18 4.12
N LYS A 497 -20.30 13.33 3.38
CA LYS A 497 -21.18 12.21 2.96
C LYS A 497 -20.82 11.60 1.61
N GLY A 498 -19.69 11.98 1.03
CA GLY A 498 -19.19 11.43 -0.22
C GLY A 498 -18.81 12.51 -1.23
N LEU A 499 -17.90 12.13 -2.12
CA LEU A 499 -17.39 12.98 -3.18
C LEU A 499 -17.59 12.29 -4.53
N THR A 500 -18.13 13.02 -5.50
CA THR A 500 -18.22 12.54 -6.88
C THR A 500 -17.10 13.13 -7.71
N PHE A 501 -16.46 12.30 -8.53
CA PHE A 501 -15.45 12.79 -9.45
C PHE A 501 -16.09 13.76 -10.46
N LYS A 502 -15.42 14.88 -10.74
CA LYS A 502 -15.94 15.92 -11.62
C LYS A 502 -15.76 15.53 -13.08
N GLU A 503 -16.84 15.60 -13.84
CA GLU A 503 -16.81 15.37 -15.28
C GLU A 503 -16.16 16.53 -16.04
N GLY A 504 -15.44 16.20 -17.11
CA GLY A 504 -14.91 17.16 -18.05
C GLY A 504 -15.94 17.53 -19.11
N LYS A 505 -15.68 18.58 -19.88
CA LYS A 505 -16.56 19.04 -20.95
C LYS A 505 -15.80 19.53 -22.17
N ILE A 506 -16.49 19.58 -23.30
CA ILE A 506 -16.03 20.36 -24.46
C ILE A 506 -16.43 21.82 -24.28
N LEU A 507 -15.49 22.72 -24.57
CA LEU A 507 -15.67 24.16 -24.59
C LEU A 507 -15.64 24.64 -26.04
N GLY A 508 -16.83 24.81 -26.62
CA GLY A 508 -17.06 25.20 -28.01
C GLY A 508 -17.77 24.11 -28.84
N ASP A 509 -18.04 24.42 -30.11
CA ASP A 509 -18.94 23.63 -30.96
C ASP A 509 -18.22 22.55 -31.81
N ALA A 510 -19.03 21.68 -32.43
CA ALA A 510 -18.57 20.73 -33.44
C ALA A 510 -18.03 21.45 -34.70
N GLY A 511 -17.20 20.76 -35.49
CA GLY A 511 -16.63 21.31 -36.73
C GLY A 511 -15.52 22.35 -36.53
N ALA A 512 -14.85 22.33 -35.37
CA ALA A 512 -13.72 23.20 -35.09
C ALA A 512 -12.50 22.87 -35.97
N TYR A 513 -11.57 23.82 -36.12
CA TYR A 513 -10.32 23.61 -36.87
C TYR A 513 -9.43 22.54 -36.21
N SER A 514 -9.39 22.49 -34.88
CA SER A 514 -8.71 21.48 -34.06
C SER A 514 -9.31 21.52 -32.66
N TYR A 515 -9.07 20.49 -31.85
CA TYR A 515 -9.44 20.47 -30.43
C TYR A 515 -8.17 20.40 -29.57
N ALA A 516 -8.19 21.02 -28.39
CA ALA A 516 -7.01 21.07 -27.52
C ALA A 516 -7.36 20.83 -26.06
N PHE A 517 -6.53 20.06 -25.35
CA PHE A 517 -6.59 19.99 -23.89
C PHE A 517 -5.20 20.13 -23.29
N GLU A 518 -5.14 20.80 -22.14
CA GLU A 518 -3.89 21.00 -21.41
C GLU A 518 -3.49 19.72 -20.64
N TRP A 519 -2.22 19.60 -20.27
CA TRP A 519 -1.64 18.36 -19.71
C TRP A 519 -1.60 18.34 -18.17
N GLU A 520 -2.17 19.36 -17.54
CA GLU A 520 -2.11 19.62 -16.09
C GLU A 520 -3.03 18.71 -15.29
N GLU A 521 -4.20 18.33 -15.81
CA GLU A 521 -5.13 17.44 -15.10
C GLU A 521 -4.56 16.00 -15.01
N TYR A 522 -4.75 15.34 -13.86
CA TYR A 522 -4.15 14.02 -13.56
C TYR A 522 -4.47 12.94 -14.62
N TYR A 523 -5.68 12.96 -15.18
CA TYR A 523 -6.15 11.98 -16.17
C TYR A 523 -5.96 12.40 -17.62
N ALA A 524 -5.22 13.48 -17.90
CA ALA A 524 -4.82 13.83 -19.28
C ALA A 524 -4.13 12.68 -20.04
N PRO A 525 -3.27 11.83 -19.42
CA PRO A 525 -2.71 10.64 -20.07
C PRO A 525 -3.76 9.60 -20.48
N LYS A 526 -4.79 9.38 -19.65
CA LYS A 526 -5.92 8.50 -19.96
C LYS A 526 -6.74 9.05 -21.13
N ALA A 527 -7.03 10.34 -21.13
CA ALA A 527 -7.73 11.01 -22.23
C ALA A 527 -6.96 10.88 -23.55
N LEU A 528 -5.65 11.16 -23.53
CA LEU A 528 -4.77 11.02 -24.68
C LEU A 528 -4.76 9.59 -25.24
N TYR A 529 -4.60 8.58 -24.37
CA TYR A 529 -4.57 7.18 -24.82
C TYR A 529 -5.90 6.78 -25.46
N LYS A 530 -7.04 7.10 -24.84
CA LYS A 530 -8.36 6.78 -25.40
C LYS A 530 -8.56 7.39 -26.78
N LEU A 531 -8.14 8.64 -26.99
CA LEU A 531 -8.23 9.30 -28.29
C LEU A 531 -7.31 8.68 -29.34
N MET A 532 -6.09 8.30 -28.94
CA MET A 532 -5.18 7.53 -29.81
C MET A 532 -5.76 6.15 -30.15
N ASP A 533 -6.43 5.48 -29.22
CA ASP A 533 -7.04 4.16 -29.41
C ASP A 533 -8.24 4.21 -30.36
N LEU A 534 -9.00 5.31 -30.34
CA LEU A 534 -10.06 5.59 -31.30
C LEU A 534 -9.53 5.95 -32.71
N GLY A 535 -8.20 6.02 -32.89
CA GLY A 535 -7.54 6.26 -34.18
C GLY A 535 -7.37 7.74 -34.54
N TYR A 536 -7.59 8.67 -33.60
CA TYR A 536 -7.43 10.09 -33.86
C TYR A 536 -5.96 10.50 -33.94
N GLN A 537 -5.70 11.53 -34.74
CA GLN A 537 -4.38 12.13 -34.80
C GLN A 537 -4.22 13.07 -33.61
N VAL A 538 -3.17 12.84 -32.84
CA VAL A 538 -2.85 13.66 -31.68
C VAL A 538 -1.43 14.19 -31.77
N ARG A 539 -1.26 15.43 -31.35
CA ARG A 539 0.01 16.16 -31.42
C ARG A 539 0.28 16.88 -30.11
N VAL A 540 1.53 17.02 -29.72
CA VAL A 540 1.95 17.73 -28.50
C VAL A 540 2.62 19.05 -28.86
N SER A 541 2.26 20.13 -28.17
CA SER A 541 2.97 21.40 -28.27
C SER A 541 4.16 21.47 -27.32
N HIS A 542 5.36 21.74 -27.85
CA HIS A 542 6.57 21.96 -27.05
C HIS A 542 6.76 23.41 -26.61
N LYS A 543 5.86 24.32 -27.04
CA LYS A 543 5.85 25.74 -26.69
C LYS A 543 4.46 26.19 -26.29
N GLU A 544 4.40 27.23 -25.48
CA GLU A 544 3.14 27.91 -25.18
C GLU A 544 2.56 28.60 -26.42
N PHE A 545 1.24 28.68 -26.48
CA PHE A 545 0.52 29.49 -27.45
C PHE A 545 -0.75 30.06 -26.82
N GLN A 546 -1.33 31.05 -27.46
CA GLN A 546 -2.55 31.71 -27.00
C GLN A 546 -3.52 31.91 -28.16
N THR A 547 -4.78 31.59 -27.94
CA THR A 547 -5.88 31.80 -28.90
C THR A 547 -6.30 33.27 -28.94
N LYS A 548 -7.09 33.64 -29.96
CA LYS A 548 -7.55 35.04 -30.14
C LYS A 548 -8.43 35.56 -28.99
N ASP A 549 -9.14 34.67 -28.31
CA ASP A 549 -9.94 34.93 -27.10
C ASP A 549 -9.09 34.92 -25.81
N ASN A 550 -7.76 34.99 -25.95
CA ASN A 550 -6.79 35.07 -24.86
C ASN A 550 -6.66 33.81 -23.97
N LYS A 551 -7.24 32.66 -24.34
CA LYS A 551 -6.96 31.39 -23.65
C LYS A 551 -5.51 30.97 -23.94
N LYS A 552 -4.72 30.83 -22.87
CA LYS A 552 -3.34 30.35 -22.92
C LYS A 552 -3.33 28.83 -22.82
N PHE A 553 -2.37 28.22 -23.50
CA PHE A 553 -2.10 26.79 -23.50
C PHE A 553 -0.64 26.55 -23.16
N GLY A 554 -0.39 25.72 -22.14
CA GLY A 554 0.94 25.38 -21.65
C GLY A 554 1.73 24.42 -22.54
N ARG A 555 2.97 24.15 -22.15
CA ARG A 555 3.79 23.08 -22.75
C ARG A 555 3.18 21.71 -22.42
N GLY A 556 3.21 20.81 -23.40
CA GLY A 556 2.56 19.51 -23.28
C GLY A 556 1.09 19.51 -23.72
N THR A 557 0.50 20.67 -24.04
CA THR A 557 -0.85 20.76 -24.58
C THR A 557 -1.01 19.80 -25.76
N ILE A 558 -2.08 19.00 -25.70
CA ILE A 558 -2.43 18.04 -26.72
C ILE A 558 -3.40 18.71 -27.69
N LEU A 559 -3.07 18.64 -28.98
CA LEU A 559 -3.97 18.92 -30.08
C LEU A 559 -4.53 17.60 -30.60
N VAL A 560 -5.82 17.60 -30.91
CA VAL A 560 -6.57 16.44 -31.38
C VAL A 560 -7.27 16.83 -32.67
N GLU A 561 -6.96 16.09 -33.70
CA GLU A 561 -7.61 16.17 -34.99
C GLU A 561 -8.23 14.84 -35.37
N LYS A 562 -9.31 14.90 -36.15
CA LYS A 562 -9.91 13.73 -36.76
C LYS A 562 -8.89 12.92 -37.58
N GLY A 563 -7.89 13.60 -38.16
CA GLY A 563 -6.83 12.98 -38.94
C GLY A 563 -7.39 12.18 -40.10
N ASN A 564 -6.86 10.97 -40.29
CA ASN A 564 -7.34 10.02 -41.30
C ASN A 564 -8.44 9.07 -40.77
N SER A 565 -9.06 9.37 -39.62
CA SER A 565 -10.17 8.53 -39.16
C SER A 565 -11.35 8.68 -40.13
N GLU A 566 -12.00 7.56 -40.46
CA GLU A 566 -13.16 7.51 -41.37
C GLU A 566 -14.46 8.00 -40.69
N LYS A 567 -14.37 8.56 -39.47
CA LYS A 567 -15.51 9.01 -38.68
C LYS A 567 -16.08 10.34 -39.22
N SER A 568 -17.38 10.56 -38.98
CA SER A 568 -18.01 11.87 -39.25
C SER A 568 -17.55 12.91 -38.21
N GLU A 569 -17.76 14.20 -38.49
CA GLU A 569 -17.45 15.27 -37.53
C GLU A 569 -18.28 15.13 -36.25
N GLU A 570 -19.53 14.70 -36.38
CA GLU A 570 -20.44 14.47 -35.25
C GLU A 570 -19.96 13.30 -34.38
N ALA A 571 -19.56 12.19 -35.00
CA ALA A 571 -19.01 11.05 -34.27
C ALA A 571 -17.68 11.38 -33.58
N PHE A 572 -16.82 12.17 -34.24
CA PHE A 572 -15.59 12.67 -33.62
C PHE A 572 -15.87 13.55 -32.39
N TYR A 573 -16.81 14.47 -32.51
CA TYR A 573 -17.21 15.35 -31.41
C TYR A 573 -17.81 14.58 -30.24
N GLU A 574 -18.68 13.60 -30.48
CA GLU A 574 -19.27 12.78 -29.42
C GLU A 574 -18.23 11.89 -28.72
N ASP A 575 -17.22 11.39 -29.44
CA ASP A 575 -16.09 10.68 -28.83
C ASP A 575 -15.26 11.60 -27.93
N LEU A 576 -14.93 12.82 -28.38
CA LEU A 576 -14.24 13.82 -27.56
C LEU A 576 -15.03 14.11 -26.27
N LYS A 577 -16.36 14.22 -26.38
CA LYS A 577 -17.25 14.50 -25.26
C LYS A 577 -17.27 13.34 -24.27
N THR A 578 -17.40 12.13 -24.78
CA THR A 578 -17.33 10.89 -23.99
C THR A 578 -16.01 10.80 -23.22
N VAL A 579 -14.89 11.09 -23.89
CA VAL A 579 -13.56 11.10 -23.25
C VAL A 579 -13.44 12.21 -22.20
N ALA A 580 -13.89 13.42 -22.50
CA ALA A 580 -13.87 14.54 -21.55
C ALA A 580 -14.65 14.22 -20.28
N THR A 581 -15.89 13.74 -20.43
CA THR A 581 -16.76 13.33 -19.33
C THR A 581 -16.10 12.26 -18.47
N ALA A 582 -15.58 11.19 -19.09
CA ALA A 582 -14.99 10.05 -18.38
C ALA A 582 -13.63 10.33 -17.69
N THR A 583 -12.97 11.45 -18.01
CA THR A 583 -11.62 11.75 -17.51
C THR A 583 -11.53 13.02 -16.68
N GLY A 584 -12.57 13.85 -16.64
CA GLY A 584 -12.51 15.16 -15.98
C GLY A 584 -11.76 16.23 -16.79
N VAL A 585 -11.21 15.87 -17.95
CA VAL A 585 -10.40 16.79 -18.77
C VAL A 585 -11.31 17.67 -19.61
N ASN A 586 -11.06 18.99 -19.59
CA ASN A 586 -11.76 19.91 -20.47
C ASN A 586 -11.05 19.99 -21.83
N ILE A 587 -11.83 19.89 -22.91
CA ILE A 587 -11.34 19.97 -24.29
C ILE A 587 -11.85 21.25 -24.93
N HIS A 588 -10.96 22.08 -25.45
CA HIS A 588 -11.27 23.35 -26.09
C HIS A 588 -11.37 23.21 -27.61
N ALA A 589 -12.45 23.68 -28.20
CA ALA A 589 -12.54 23.85 -29.64
C ALA A 589 -11.69 25.05 -30.10
N LEU A 590 -10.80 24.83 -31.07
CA LEU A 590 -9.99 25.87 -31.68
C LEU A 590 -10.55 26.19 -33.07
N THR A 591 -10.91 27.44 -33.33
CA THR A 591 -11.56 27.86 -34.59
C THR A 591 -10.58 28.24 -35.70
N THR A 592 -9.29 28.37 -35.40
CA THR A 592 -8.25 28.72 -36.37
C THR A 592 -6.87 28.20 -35.94
N GLY A 593 -6.00 27.94 -36.91
CA GLY A 593 -4.59 27.64 -36.67
C GLY A 593 -3.71 28.83 -36.30
N LEU A 594 -4.24 30.06 -36.41
CA LEU A 594 -3.52 31.31 -36.11
C LEU A 594 -3.64 31.67 -34.63
N THR A 595 -2.50 31.73 -33.94
CA THR A 595 -2.39 32.00 -32.50
C THR A 595 -1.33 33.08 -32.24
N ALA A 596 -1.31 33.62 -31.02
CA ALA A 596 -0.13 34.33 -30.54
C ALA A 596 0.89 33.31 -30.01
N GLY A 597 2.18 33.51 -30.33
CA GLY A 597 3.24 32.54 -30.06
C GLY A 597 3.42 31.54 -31.22
N VAL A 598 3.31 30.23 -30.95
CA VAL A 598 3.39 29.21 -32.00
C VAL A 598 2.03 28.90 -32.62
N ASN A 599 1.94 29.01 -33.95
CA ASN A 599 0.77 28.58 -34.71
C ASN A 599 0.59 27.06 -34.68
N LEU A 600 -0.65 26.57 -34.84
CA LEU A 600 -0.97 25.14 -34.71
C LEU A 600 -0.33 24.24 -35.78
N GLY A 601 0.23 24.82 -36.84
CA GLY A 601 1.03 24.12 -37.87
C GLY A 601 2.55 24.18 -37.64
N SER A 602 3.00 24.71 -36.50
CA SER A 602 4.42 24.92 -36.20
C SER A 602 5.22 23.61 -36.11
N PRO A 603 6.48 23.58 -36.55
CA PRO A 603 7.38 22.44 -36.31
C PRO A 603 7.71 22.22 -34.82
N SER A 604 7.34 23.16 -33.93
CA SER A 604 7.41 22.96 -32.47
C SER A 604 6.25 22.12 -31.92
N ILE A 605 5.39 21.57 -32.79
CA ILE A 605 4.26 20.71 -32.45
C ILE A 605 4.51 19.33 -33.10
N SER A 606 4.70 18.31 -32.28
CA SER A 606 5.09 16.97 -32.73
C SER A 606 3.88 16.04 -32.79
N VAL A 607 3.78 15.23 -33.85
CA VAL A 607 2.82 14.11 -33.89
C VAL A 607 3.26 13.04 -32.88
N LEU A 608 2.34 12.59 -32.05
CA LEU A 608 2.60 11.53 -31.09
C LEU A 608 2.24 10.16 -31.69
N LYS A 609 3.08 9.16 -31.40
CA LYS A 609 2.73 7.76 -31.63
C LYS A 609 2.05 7.19 -30.39
N LYS A 610 1.00 6.38 -30.60
CA LYS A 610 0.37 5.61 -29.54
C LYS A 610 1.40 4.70 -28.84
N PRO A 611 1.51 4.73 -27.51
CA PRO A 611 2.36 3.79 -26.79
C PRO A 611 1.91 2.34 -26.98
N SER A 612 2.85 1.48 -27.36
CA SER A 612 2.77 0.02 -27.29
C SER A 612 3.82 -0.44 -26.30
N ILE A 613 3.37 -0.92 -25.14
CA ILE A 613 4.18 -1.00 -23.91
C ILE A 613 4.41 -2.46 -23.53
N ALA A 614 5.67 -2.81 -23.30
CA ALA A 614 6.06 -4.04 -22.60
C ALA A 614 6.66 -3.71 -21.23
N LEU A 615 6.14 -4.32 -20.17
CA LEU A 615 6.67 -4.29 -18.81
C LEU A 615 7.34 -5.62 -18.52
N LEU A 616 8.63 -5.61 -18.18
CA LEU A 616 9.30 -6.85 -17.79
C LEU A 616 8.81 -7.33 -16.43
N VAL A 617 8.61 -8.64 -16.33
CA VAL A 617 8.15 -9.35 -15.14
C VAL A 617 8.93 -10.67 -14.97
N ASP A 618 8.69 -11.38 -13.88
CA ASP A 618 9.30 -12.69 -13.59
C ASP A 618 10.85 -12.66 -13.44
N ASP A 619 11.47 -13.81 -13.23
CA ASP A 619 12.91 -14.06 -13.32
C ASP A 619 13.82 -13.07 -12.56
N GLY A 620 13.41 -12.64 -11.36
CA GLY A 620 14.19 -11.73 -10.50
C GLY A 620 13.75 -10.26 -10.54
N VAL A 621 12.77 -9.90 -11.39
CA VAL A 621 12.12 -8.58 -11.35
C VAL A 621 11.39 -8.39 -10.02
N GLY A 622 11.55 -7.22 -9.41
CA GLY A 622 10.84 -6.85 -8.17
C GLY A 622 9.34 -6.75 -8.42
N SER A 623 8.57 -7.68 -7.84
CA SER A 623 7.12 -7.75 -8.06
C SER A 623 6.38 -6.51 -7.56
N ALA A 624 6.81 -5.90 -6.45
CA ALA A 624 6.17 -4.68 -5.93
C ALA A 624 6.26 -3.51 -6.94
N ASP A 625 7.45 -3.20 -7.46
CA ASP A 625 7.65 -2.11 -8.43
C ASP A 625 6.94 -2.40 -9.76
N ALA A 626 7.00 -3.66 -10.23
CA ALA A 626 6.24 -4.09 -11.42
C ALA A 626 4.71 -3.98 -11.22
N GLY A 627 4.22 -4.36 -10.04
CA GLY A 627 2.81 -4.31 -9.65
C GLY A 627 2.29 -2.88 -9.56
N GLU A 628 3.08 -1.98 -8.99
CA GLU A 628 2.76 -0.54 -8.93
C GLU A 628 2.63 0.08 -10.32
N ILE A 629 3.54 -0.27 -11.24
CA ILE A 629 3.47 0.16 -12.65
C ILE A 629 2.24 -0.43 -13.33
N TRP A 630 1.99 -1.74 -13.17
CA TRP A 630 0.83 -2.40 -13.77
C TRP A 630 -0.48 -1.79 -13.28
N HIS A 631 -0.64 -1.58 -11.97
CA HIS A 631 -1.82 -0.95 -11.39
C HIS A 631 -2.03 0.50 -11.89
N LEU A 632 -0.97 1.30 -12.02
CA LEU A 632 -1.08 2.65 -12.58
C LEU A 632 -1.65 2.61 -14.00
N PHE A 633 -1.17 1.72 -14.86
CA PHE A 633 -1.67 1.63 -16.22
C PHE A 633 -3.08 1.04 -16.28
N ASP A 634 -3.30 -0.09 -15.62
CA ASP A 634 -4.53 -0.86 -15.75
C ASP A 634 -5.70 -0.21 -14.99
N GLN A 635 -5.54 0.02 -13.68
CA GLN A 635 -6.63 0.52 -12.84
C GLN A 635 -6.83 2.03 -12.95
N ARG A 636 -5.75 2.82 -13.02
CA ARG A 636 -5.90 4.29 -13.02
C ARG A 636 -6.07 4.86 -14.42
N MET A 637 -5.22 4.42 -15.34
CA MET A 637 -5.15 5.02 -16.67
C MET A 637 -5.98 4.26 -17.71
N GLU A 638 -6.46 3.04 -17.40
CA GLU A 638 -7.17 2.16 -18.34
C GLU A 638 -6.38 1.92 -19.64
N ILE A 639 -5.07 1.67 -19.50
CA ILE A 639 -4.13 1.44 -20.59
C ILE A 639 -3.67 -0.02 -20.54
N PRO A 640 -3.98 -0.84 -21.56
CA PRO A 640 -3.46 -2.20 -21.61
C PRO A 640 -1.96 -2.20 -21.87
N ILE A 641 -1.23 -3.01 -21.11
CA ILE A 641 0.21 -3.24 -21.26
C ILE A 641 0.51 -4.73 -21.39
N THR A 642 1.64 -5.07 -22.02
CA THR A 642 2.12 -6.45 -22.05
C THR A 642 3.02 -6.72 -20.86
N LEU A 643 2.59 -7.59 -19.95
CA LEU A 643 3.48 -8.18 -18.94
C LEU A 643 4.34 -9.25 -19.61
N MET A 644 5.62 -8.97 -19.84
CA MET A 644 6.55 -9.86 -20.55
C MET A 644 7.51 -10.53 -19.55
N PRO A 645 7.41 -11.85 -19.34
CA PRO A 645 8.41 -12.58 -18.57
C PRO A 645 9.81 -12.37 -19.16
N SER A 646 10.79 -12.07 -18.32
CA SER A 646 12.12 -11.62 -18.77
C SER A 646 12.79 -12.64 -19.71
N HIS A 647 12.69 -13.95 -19.44
CA HIS A 647 13.22 -14.99 -20.32
C HIS A 647 12.63 -14.99 -21.74
N ARG A 648 11.43 -14.42 -21.95
CA ARG A 648 10.79 -14.28 -23.29
C ARG A 648 11.46 -13.22 -24.15
N MET A 649 12.27 -12.32 -23.58
CA MET A 649 12.98 -11.27 -24.35
C MET A 649 13.84 -11.86 -25.48
N SER A 650 14.41 -13.05 -25.27
CA SER A 650 15.20 -13.79 -26.25
C SER A 650 14.42 -14.05 -27.55
N SER A 651 13.16 -14.46 -27.46
CA SER A 651 12.31 -14.90 -28.58
C SER A 651 11.27 -13.88 -29.04
N ALA A 652 10.92 -12.90 -28.20
CA ALA A 652 9.92 -11.88 -28.53
C ALA A 652 10.39 -10.94 -29.65
N ASP A 653 9.50 -10.55 -30.56
CA ASP A 653 9.77 -9.43 -31.47
C ASP A 653 9.59 -8.10 -30.72
N LEU A 654 10.71 -7.43 -30.42
CA LEU A 654 10.69 -6.16 -29.68
C LEU A 654 10.12 -5.01 -30.52
N ASN A 655 10.07 -5.12 -31.86
CA ASN A 655 9.55 -4.06 -32.72
C ASN A 655 8.03 -3.86 -32.61
N ARG A 656 7.32 -4.80 -31.97
CA ARG A 656 5.91 -4.64 -31.59
C ARG A 656 5.71 -3.54 -30.54
N TYR A 657 6.77 -3.18 -29.81
CA TYR A 657 6.73 -2.20 -28.73
C TYR A 657 7.56 -0.98 -29.10
N ASN A 658 7.08 0.20 -28.72
CA ASN A 658 7.85 1.44 -28.79
C ASN A 658 8.29 1.93 -27.40
N VAL A 659 7.73 1.35 -26.33
CA VAL A 659 8.14 1.56 -24.94
C VAL A 659 8.39 0.21 -24.27
N ILE A 660 9.56 0.06 -23.64
CA ILE A 660 9.89 -1.08 -22.79
C ILE A 660 10.24 -0.55 -21.40
N ILE A 661 9.70 -1.18 -20.36
CA ILE A 661 9.85 -0.75 -18.96
C ILE A 661 10.55 -1.85 -18.16
N LEU A 662 11.63 -1.48 -17.47
CA LEU A 662 12.40 -2.34 -16.56
C LEU A 662 12.24 -1.83 -15.13
N PRO A 663 11.38 -2.46 -14.31
CA PRO A 663 11.29 -2.20 -12.87
C PRO A 663 12.61 -2.50 -12.17
N THR A 664 12.76 -2.07 -10.92
CA THR A 664 13.89 -2.53 -10.10
C THR A 664 13.86 -4.05 -9.95
N GLY A 665 15.03 -4.68 -9.93
CA GLY A 665 15.14 -6.14 -9.88
C GLY A 665 16.52 -6.66 -10.26
N ASN A 666 16.65 -7.98 -10.24
CA ASN A 666 17.83 -8.68 -10.75
C ASN A 666 17.57 -9.13 -12.19
N TYR A 667 18.46 -8.76 -13.10
CA TYR A 667 18.37 -9.05 -14.53
C TYR A 667 19.48 -10.00 -15.01
N SER A 668 20.12 -10.74 -14.11
CA SER A 668 21.20 -11.69 -14.45
C SER A 668 20.76 -12.80 -15.40
N VAL A 669 19.46 -13.08 -15.50
CA VAL A 669 18.86 -14.01 -16.48
C VAL A 669 19.00 -13.52 -17.92
N LEU A 670 19.13 -12.21 -18.14
CA LEU A 670 19.32 -11.60 -19.45
C LEU A 670 20.82 -11.57 -19.77
N GLY A 671 21.24 -12.44 -20.69
CA GLY A 671 22.64 -12.53 -21.12
C GLY A 671 23.01 -11.50 -22.17
N GLU A 672 24.24 -11.62 -22.71
CA GLU A 672 24.78 -10.71 -23.73
C GLU A 672 23.88 -10.63 -24.98
N LYS A 673 23.22 -11.73 -25.35
CA LYS A 673 22.31 -11.79 -26.50
C LYS A 673 21.09 -10.89 -26.28
N GLU A 674 20.44 -11.02 -25.13
CA GLU A 674 19.27 -10.22 -24.76
C GLU A 674 19.65 -8.75 -24.60
N ALA A 675 20.78 -8.46 -23.95
CA ALA A 675 21.34 -7.12 -23.82
C ALA A 675 21.63 -6.48 -25.19
N GLY A 676 22.29 -7.22 -26.11
CA GLY A 676 22.57 -6.75 -27.46
C GLY A 676 21.30 -6.49 -28.30
N LYS A 677 20.27 -7.33 -28.12
CA LYS A 677 18.96 -7.14 -28.75
C LYS A 677 18.26 -5.89 -28.23
N LEU A 678 18.25 -5.69 -26.92
CA LEU A 678 17.66 -4.50 -26.29
C LEU A 678 18.42 -3.23 -26.71
N LYS A 679 19.76 -3.26 -26.71
CA LYS A 679 20.62 -2.19 -27.20
C LYS A 679 20.29 -1.80 -28.64
N SER A 680 20.16 -2.79 -29.52
CA SER A 680 19.80 -2.56 -30.93
C SER A 680 18.41 -1.96 -31.08
N TRP A 681 17.44 -2.42 -30.28
CA TRP A 681 16.09 -1.86 -30.24
C TRP A 681 16.08 -0.38 -29.80
N VAL A 682 16.83 -0.03 -28.75
CA VAL A 682 17.01 1.38 -28.34
C VAL A 682 17.66 2.17 -29.47
N GLN A 683 18.77 1.69 -30.05
CA GLN A 683 19.44 2.37 -31.17
C GLN A 683 18.51 2.68 -32.35
N ASN A 684 17.51 1.84 -32.59
CA ASN A 684 16.54 2.00 -33.67
C ASN A 684 15.42 3.00 -33.37
N GLY A 685 15.30 3.51 -32.16
CA GLY A 685 14.34 4.56 -31.78
C GLY A 685 13.41 4.20 -30.62
N GLY A 686 13.61 3.06 -29.97
CA GLY A 686 12.82 2.66 -28.80
C GLY A 686 13.01 3.61 -27.61
N THR A 687 11.97 3.73 -26.78
CA THR A 687 12.01 4.43 -25.49
C THR A 687 12.09 3.40 -24.37
N LEU A 688 13.24 3.31 -23.72
CA LEU A 688 13.46 2.45 -22.57
C LEU A 688 13.24 3.24 -21.28
N ILE A 689 12.47 2.70 -20.34
CA ILE A 689 12.27 3.30 -19.01
C ILE A 689 12.82 2.32 -17.98
N SER A 690 13.65 2.78 -17.06
CA SER A 690 14.28 1.92 -16.06
C SER A 690 14.25 2.50 -14.66
N ARG A 691 14.23 1.60 -13.68
CA ARG A 691 14.14 1.90 -12.24
C ARG A 691 15.26 1.23 -11.47
N GLY A 692 15.82 1.94 -10.50
CA GLY A 692 16.63 1.33 -9.42
C GLY A 692 17.81 0.51 -9.93
N SER A 693 17.88 -0.76 -9.53
CA SER A 693 18.96 -1.67 -9.95
C SER A 693 18.94 -2.02 -11.44
N ALA A 694 17.82 -1.85 -12.15
CA ALA A 694 17.79 -2.01 -13.61
C ALA A 694 18.69 -0.99 -14.30
N MET A 695 18.82 0.22 -13.74
CA MET A 695 19.72 1.24 -14.27
C MET A 695 21.18 0.77 -14.22
N ASN A 696 21.58 0.07 -13.15
CA ASN A 696 22.92 -0.51 -13.03
C ASN A 696 23.17 -1.54 -14.13
N TRP A 697 22.24 -2.50 -14.30
CA TRP A 697 22.37 -3.54 -15.34
C TRP A 697 22.45 -2.95 -16.76
N LEU A 698 21.70 -1.87 -17.03
CA LEU A 698 21.78 -1.16 -18.31
C LEU A 698 23.11 -0.41 -18.51
N ALA A 699 23.70 0.12 -17.45
CA ALA A 699 25.02 0.74 -17.49
C ALA A 699 26.13 -0.30 -17.73
N ASP A 700 26.09 -1.41 -16.98
CA ASP A 700 27.06 -2.51 -17.08
C ASP A 700 27.08 -3.16 -18.47
N ASN A 701 25.95 -3.18 -19.16
CA ASN A 701 25.83 -3.74 -20.52
C ASN A 701 25.98 -2.70 -21.66
N ASP A 702 26.39 -1.47 -21.34
CA ASP A 702 26.51 -0.36 -22.29
C ASP A 702 25.21 -0.19 -23.13
N ILE A 703 24.06 -0.18 -22.47
CA ILE A 703 22.76 0.16 -23.08
C ILE A 703 22.44 1.64 -22.81
N ALA A 704 22.80 2.13 -21.64
CA ALA A 704 22.66 3.52 -21.20
C ALA A 704 23.88 3.95 -20.38
N VAL A 705 24.10 5.25 -20.26
CA VAL A 705 25.16 5.82 -19.41
C VAL A 705 24.52 6.35 -18.13
N PHE A 706 24.73 5.64 -17.03
CA PHE A 706 24.36 6.05 -15.68
C PHE A 706 25.55 5.82 -14.76
N ASN A 707 25.89 6.82 -13.94
CA ASN A 707 27.00 6.73 -13.00
C ASN A 707 26.47 6.89 -11.58
N PHE A 708 26.79 5.95 -10.70
CA PHE A 708 26.33 5.97 -9.31
C PHE A 708 27.49 6.17 -8.36
N GLN A 709 27.25 6.94 -7.29
CA GLN A 709 28.17 7.06 -6.17
C GLN A 709 27.67 6.26 -4.96
N SER A 710 28.63 5.75 -4.20
CA SER A 710 28.40 5.14 -2.91
C SER A 710 28.84 6.11 -1.81
N PRO A 711 28.11 6.17 -0.68
CA PRO A 711 28.52 6.96 0.47
C PRO A 711 29.76 6.33 1.10
N GLU A 712 30.79 7.14 1.38
CA GLU A 712 31.90 6.73 2.23
C GLU A 712 31.54 6.98 3.70
N TYR A 713 31.40 5.91 4.47
CA TYR A 713 31.22 5.99 5.91
C TYR A 713 32.58 5.94 6.58
N ASN A 714 32.99 7.05 7.22
CA ASN A 714 34.26 7.10 7.94
C ASN A 714 34.11 6.35 9.27
N GLU A 715 34.26 5.02 9.25
CA GLU A 715 34.01 4.16 10.42
C GLU A 715 35.16 4.16 11.44
N GLY A 716 36.31 4.77 11.09
CA GLY A 716 37.56 4.66 11.84
C GLY A 716 38.13 3.24 11.82
N THR A 717 39.37 3.07 12.26
CA THR A 717 40.01 1.74 12.44
C THR A 717 39.98 1.26 13.90
N GLY A 718 39.35 2.04 14.78
CA GLY A 718 39.23 1.73 16.20
C GLY A 718 38.17 0.67 16.48
N GLN A 719 38.37 -0.11 17.55
CA GLN A 719 37.39 -1.07 18.04
C GLN A 719 36.10 -0.36 18.47
N LYS A 720 34.96 -0.80 17.92
CA LYS A 720 33.61 -0.44 18.39
C LYS A 720 33.01 -1.55 19.23
N LYS A 721 31.99 -1.24 20.03
CA LYS A 721 31.24 -2.27 20.75
C LYS A 721 30.47 -3.11 19.74
N TYR A 722 30.57 -4.43 19.84
CA TYR A 722 29.86 -5.35 18.94
C TYR A 722 28.34 -5.16 18.99
N ALA A 723 27.80 -4.84 20.16
CA ALA A 723 26.37 -4.58 20.38
C ALA A 723 25.84 -3.41 19.52
N ASP A 724 26.70 -2.47 19.10
CA ASP A 724 26.29 -1.30 18.34
C ASP A 724 26.24 -1.59 16.82
N LEU A 725 26.75 -2.74 16.36
CA LEU A 725 26.93 -3.05 14.93
C LEU A 725 25.62 -2.93 14.11
N GLN A 726 24.53 -3.49 14.62
CA GLN A 726 23.24 -3.45 13.93
C GLN A 726 22.66 -2.04 13.89
N ASN A 727 22.77 -1.29 14.99
CA ASN A 727 22.30 0.08 15.07
C ASN A 727 23.13 1.01 14.17
N ASP A 728 24.46 0.89 14.19
CA ASP A 728 25.38 1.63 13.33
C ASP A 728 25.12 1.39 11.84
N LYS A 729 24.75 0.16 11.46
CA LYS A 729 24.39 -0.18 10.08
C LYS A 729 22.99 0.30 9.73
N GLY A 730 22.01 0.03 10.59
CA GLY A 730 20.62 0.41 10.37
C GLY A 730 20.43 1.91 10.24
N ALA A 731 21.15 2.72 11.02
CA ALA A 731 21.06 4.18 10.99
C ALA A 731 21.52 4.77 9.66
N LYS A 732 22.27 4.01 8.85
CA LYS A 732 22.72 4.41 7.51
C LYS A 732 21.69 4.06 6.42
N VAL A 733 20.61 3.35 6.74
CA VAL A 733 19.56 2.98 5.78
C VAL A 733 18.60 4.15 5.60
N THR A 734 18.39 4.59 4.37
CA THR A 734 17.27 5.48 4.05
C THR A 734 16.01 4.64 3.81
N GLY A 735 15.27 4.32 4.87
CA GLY A 735 14.07 3.45 4.82
C GLY A 735 12.87 4.06 4.08
N GLY A 736 12.78 5.39 4.08
CA GLY A 736 11.74 6.14 3.38
C GLY A 736 11.65 7.55 3.91
N ALA A 737 12.00 8.53 3.08
CA ALA A 737 11.95 9.95 3.42
C ALA A 737 11.57 10.79 2.20
N ILE A 738 11.06 12.00 2.45
CA ILE A 738 10.58 12.93 1.44
C ILE A 738 11.66 13.97 1.18
N PHE A 739 11.98 14.16 -0.09
CA PHE A 739 13.00 15.09 -0.53
C PHE A 739 12.45 16.12 -1.51
N LYS A 740 13.00 17.33 -1.46
CA LYS A 740 12.79 18.42 -2.41
C LYS A 740 13.66 18.21 -3.64
N ALA A 741 13.06 18.39 -4.80
CA ALA A 741 13.74 18.32 -6.08
C ALA A 741 13.30 19.49 -6.98
N LYS A 742 14.17 19.83 -7.95
CA LYS A 742 13.93 20.84 -8.97
C LYS A 742 13.71 20.16 -10.33
N LEU A 743 12.52 20.33 -10.86
CA LEU A 743 12.05 19.85 -12.15
C LEU A 743 12.26 20.92 -13.22
N ASP A 744 12.86 20.54 -14.36
CA ASP A 744 12.79 21.34 -15.57
C ASP A 744 11.45 21.15 -16.26
N ILE A 745 10.51 22.07 -16.01
CA ILE A 745 9.16 22.08 -16.61
C ILE A 745 9.16 22.37 -18.12
N THR A 746 10.31 22.72 -18.71
CA THR A 746 10.46 22.89 -20.17
C THR A 746 10.90 21.60 -20.87
N HIS A 747 11.48 20.65 -20.13
CA HIS A 747 11.80 19.32 -20.61
C HIS A 747 10.50 18.49 -20.78
N PRO A 748 10.37 17.61 -21.80
CA PRO A 748 9.16 16.80 -21.99
C PRO A 748 8.72 15.96 -20.77
N ILE A 749 9.67 15.59 -19.91
CA ILE A 749 9.38 14.90 -18.63
C ILE A 749 8.65 15.80 -17.63
N GLY A 750 8.84 17.12 -17.69
CA GLY A 750 8.20 18.09 -16.81
C GLY A 750 6.89 18.68 -17.33
N TYR A 751 6.39 18.26 -18.50
CA TYR A 751 5.13 18.76 -19.04
C TYR A 751 3.94 18.52 -18.10
N GLY A 752 3.03 19.50 -18.05
CA GLY A 752 1.86 19.48 -17.14
C GLY A 752 2.19 19.76 -15.67
N TYR A 753 3.41 20.23 -15.36
CA TYR A 753 3.79 20.82 -14.08
C TYR A 753 4.04 22.32 -14.25
N ASN A 754 3.50 23.12 -13.34
CA ASN A 754 3.61 24.59 -13.36
C ASN A 754 4.53 25.14 -12.28
N SER A 755 5.09 24.25 -11.44
CA SER A 755 6.10 24.55 -10.44
C SER A 755 7.36 23.76 -10.77
N THR A 756 8.53 24.39 -10.60
CA THR A 756 9.82 23.69 -10.65
C THR A 756 10.09 22.93 -9.35
N ASP A 757 9.46 23.31 -8.24
CA ASP A 757 9.56 22.61 -6.97
C ASP A 757 8.61 21.40 -6.94
N ILE A 758 9.15 20.24 -6.57
CA ILE A 758 8.40 19.00 -6.38
C ILE A 758 8.99 18.18 -5.23
N HIS A 759 8.14 17.36 -4.61
CA HIS A 759 8.55 16.38 -3.60
C HIS A 759 8.67 14.99 -4.22
N VAL A 760 9.72 14.26 -3.84
CA VAL A 760 9.98 12.88 -4.26
C VAL A 760 10.20 12.00 -3.04
N PHE A 761 9.80 10.73 -3.15
CA PHE A 761 9.98 9.75 -2.09
C PHE A 761 11.18 8.87 -2.38
N LYS A 762 12.18 8.90 -1.50
CA LYS A 762 13.39 8.10 -1.65
C LYS A 762 13.40 6.94 -0.67
N GLN A 763 13.68 5.76 -1.22
CA GLN A 763 14.06 4.56 -0.46
C GLN A 763 15.42 4.05 -0.96
N GLY A 764 16.28 3.69 -0.04
CA GLY A 764 17.63 3.18 -0.31
C GLY A 764 18.68 4.24 -0.64
N ASN A 765 19.91 3.77 -0.80
CA ASN A 765 21.12 4.61 -0.88
C ASN A 765 21.75 4.60 -2.28
N GLN A 766 20.92 4.55 -3.34
CA GLN A 766 21.40 4.73 -4.71
C GLN A 766 21.46 6.24 -5.02
N PHE A 767 22.65 6.74 -5.34
CA PHE A 767 22.90 8.15 -5.64
C PHE A 767 23.41 8.30 -7.07
N LEU A 768 22.61 8.90 -7.94
CA LEU A 768 22.94 9.06 -9.37
C LEU A 768 23.67 10.38 -9.60
N GLU A 769 24.85 10.29 -10.21
CA GLU A 769 25.56 11.47 -10.69
C GLU A 769 24.80 12.11 -11.84
N PRO A 770 24.57 13.44 -11.79
CA PRO A 770 24.08 14.17 -12.94
C PRO A 770 24.97 13.94 -14.16
N SER A 771 24.34 13.87 -15.33
CA SER A 771 25.02 13.76 -16.61
C SER A 771 25.82 15.03 -16.86
N GLY A 772 26.99 14.88 -17.49
CA GLY A 772 27.79 16.02 -17.95
C GLY A 772 27.05 16.89 -18.98
N ASN A 773 26.05 16.34 -19.67
CA ASN A 773 25.11 17.13 -20.46
C ASN A 773 24.02 17.69 -19.51
N PRO A 774 23.96 19.01 -19.28
CA PRO A 774 23.01 19.58 -18.31
C PRO A 774 21.54 19.36 -18.72
N TYR A 775 21.26 19.19 -20.01
CA TYR A 775 19.90 18.96 -20.53
C TYR A 775 19.42 17.51 -20.38
N ALA A 776 20.31 16.60 -19.95
CA ALA A 776 20.00 15.19 -19.70
C ALA A 776 19.51 14.91 -18.26
N ASN A 777 19.32 15.96 -17.44
CA ASN A 777 18.93 15.84 -16.03
C ASN A 777 17.58 16.53 -15.75
N PRO A 778 16.43 15.95 -16.15
CA PRO A 778 15.14 16.62 -16.03
C PRO A 778 14.72 16.91 -14.59
N LEU A 779 15.21 16.12 -13.63
CA LEU A 779 14.88 16.26 -12.21
C LEU A 779 16.12 15.98 -11.36
N VAL A 780 16.48 16.94 -10.52
CA VAL A 780 17.62 16.86 -9.59
C VAL A 780 17.17 17.21 -8.17
N TYR A 781 17.76 16.59 -7.15
CA TYR A 781 17.53 17.03 -5.77
C TYR A 781 18.08 18.45 -5.56
N THR A 782 17.53 19.17 -4.59
CA THR A 782 18.07 20.49 -4.22
C THR A 782 19.37 20.39 -3.41
N ASP A 783 19.98 21.53 -3.13
CA ASP A 783 21.12 21.67 -2.21
C ASP A 783 20.75 21.46 -0.73
N ASN A 784 19.49 21.75 -0.36
CA ASN A 784 18.88 21.40 0.93
C ASN A 784 17.68 20.44 0.77
N PRO A 785 17.96 19.15 0.45
CA PRO A 785 16.96 18.28 -0.14
C PRO A 785 15.99 17.69 0.88
N LEU A 786 16.30 17.58 2.17
CA LEU A 786 15.36 16.96 3.12
C LEU A 786 14.11 17.83 3.32
N ALA A 787 12.93 17.26 3.03
CA ALA A 787 11.63 17.86 3.35
C ALA A 787 11.04 17.27 4.63
N SER A 788 10.99 15.93 4.72
CA SER A 788 10.52 15.22 5.91
C SER A 788 11.13 13.83 5.98
N GLY A 789 11.21 13.27 7.18
CA GLY A 789 11.77 11.95 7.44
C GLY A 789 13.18 12.00 7.99
N TYR A 790 13.70 10.81 8.28
CA TYR A 790 15.06 10.57 8.74
C TYR A 790 15.98 10.23 7.56
N VAL A 791 17.18 10.79 7.61
CA VAL A 791 18.28 10.42 6.71
C VAL A 791 19.61 10.62 7.45
N HIS A 792 20.50 9.65 7.32
CA HIS A 792 21.84 9.76 7.89
C HIS A 792 22.60 10.97 7.31
N ALA A 793 23.38 11.68 8.13
CA ALA A 793 24.08 12.89 7.70
C ALA A 793 24.98 12.68 6.46
N SER A 794 25.73 11.57 6.40
CA SER A 794 26.54 11.22 5.22
C SER A 794 25.69 10.99 3.97
N ASN A 795 24.50 10.38 4.11
CA ASN A 795 23.60 10.18 2.96
C ASN A 795 22.97 11.50 2.54
N LEU A 796 22.60 12.36 3.50
CA LEU A 796 22.04 13.68 3.21
C LEU A 796 23.03 14.53 2.40
N GLU A 797 24.32 14.49 2.74
CA GLU A 797 25.36 15.15 1.95
C GLU A 797 25.46 14.57 0.54
N MET A 798 25.43 13.23 0.42
CA MET A 798 25.49 12.55 -0.87
C MET A 798 24.30 12.85 -1.77
N ILE A 799 23.11 13.14 -1.24
CA ILE A 799 21.89 13.40 -2.04
C ILE A 799 21.92 14.77 -2.72
N LYS A 800 22.64 15.75 -2.15
CA LYS A 800 22.62 17.14 -2.64
C LYS A 800 22.95 17.22 -4.12
N ASN A 801 22.08 17.89 -4.89
CA ASN A 801 22.25 18.11 -6.33
C ASN A 801 22.40 16.84 -7.18
N LYS A 802 22.07 15.65 -6.65
CA LYS A 802 22.10 14.40 -7.44
C LYS A 802 20.92 14.29 -8.39
N GLY A 803 21.07 13.44 -9.40
CA GLY A 803 20.00 13.12 -10.33
C GLY A 803 18.89 12.30 -9.65
N VAL A 804 17.65 12.68 -9.91
CA VAL A 804 16.46 11.84 -9.62
C VAL A 804 16.02 11.14 -10.90
N ILE A 805 15.99 11.89 -12.00
CA ILE A 805 15.70 11.41 -13.35
C ILE A 805 16.85 11.82 -14.26
N GLN A 806 17.32 10.88 -15.08
CA GLN A 806 18.33 11.13 -16.09
C GLN A 806 17.96 10.46 -17.42
N VAL A 807 18.29 11.12 -18.53
CA VAL A 807 18.05 10.62 -19.88
C VAL A 807 19.38 10.32 -20.56
N SER A 808 19.53 9.09 -21.07
CA SER A 808 20.69 8.66 -21.84
C SER A 808 20.27 8.31 -23.28
N GLY A 809 20.99 8.83 -24.26
CA GLY A 809 20.70 8.63 -25.68
C GLY A 809 21.57 7.54 -26.29
N LYS A 810 20.97 6.66 -27.08
CA LYS A 810 21.71 5.69 -27.90
C LYS A 810 21.06 5.53 -29.27
N GLY A 811 21.81 5.80 -30.34
CA GLY A 811 21.27 5.89 -31.68
C GLY A 811 20.13 6.92 -31.76
N ARG A 812 18.94 6.50 -32.22
CA ARG A 812 17.73 7.34 -32.26
C ARG A 812 16.85 7.21 -31.01
N GLY A 813 17.11 6.24 -30.14
CA GLY A 813 16.31 5.98 -28.94
C GLY A 813 16.88 6.64 -27.70
N ARG A 814 16.12 6.48 -26.60
CA ARG A 814 16.37 7.12 -25.32
C ARG A 814 16.09 6.12 -24.21
N THR A 815 16.94 6.14 -23.20
CA THR A 815 16.73 5.45 -21.93
C THR A 815 16.49 6.49 -20.85
N ILE A 816 15.36 6.40 -20.14
CA ILE A 816 14.94 7.33 -19.10
C ILE A 816 15.00 6.56 -17.77
N GLY A 817 15.97 6.91 -16.94
CA GLY A 817 16.21 6.27 -15.64
C GLY A 817 15.59 7.05 -14.49
N PHE A 818 14.91 6.35 -13.58
CA PHE A 818 14.33 6.88 -12.35
C PHE A 818 15.02 6.24 -11.14
N VAL A 819 15.69 7.04 -10.30
CA VAL A 819 16.37 6.57 -9.08
C VAL A 819 15.41 6.31 -7.94
N ASP A 820 14.35 7.10 -7.86
CA ASP A 820 13.26 6.95 -6.90
C ASP A 820 12.04 6.31 -7.58
N ASN A 821 11.14 5.72 -6.79
CA ASN A 821 9.93 5.12 -7.33
C ASN A 821 8.86 6.20 -7.61
N PRO A 822 8.48 6.46 -8.88
CA PRO A 822 7.48 7.49 -9.20
C PRO A 822 6.03 7.03 -8.96
N ASN A 823 5.83 5.76 -8.61
CA ASN A 823 4.52 5.10 -8.49
C ASN A 823 4.28 4.50 -7.10
N PHE A 824 5.13 4.89 -6.13
CA PHE A 824 5.25 4.27 -4.81
C PHE A 824 3.89 4.00 -4.15
N ARG A 825 3.64 2.71 -3.88
CA ARG A 825 2.49 2.15 -3.15
C ARG A 825 1.13 2.73 -3.55
N ALA A 826 0.98 3.15 -4.80
CA ALA A 826 -0.23 3.77 -5.31
C ALA A 826 -0.69 5.02 -4.53
N PHE A 827 0.14 5.68 -3.71
CA PHE A 827 -0.29 6.93 -3.06
C PHE A 827 0.63 8.11 -3.37
N TRP A 828 1.74 7.87 -4.07
CA TRP A 828 2.60 8.94 -4.55
C TRP A 828 2.11 9.55 -5.87
N PHE A 829 0.94 10.20 -5.84
CA PHE A 829 0.32 10.79 -7.03
C PHE A 829 1.15 11.91 -7.68
N GLY A 830 1.96 12.61 -6.88
CA GLY A 830 2.70 13.80 -7.30
C GLY A 830 3.73 13.54 -8.39
N THR A 831 4.27 12.32 -8.51
CA THR A 831 5.31 11.97 -9.50
C THR A 831 4.85 10.97 -10.57
N ASN A 832 3.62 10.43 -10.49
CA ASN A 832 3.09 9.52 -11.53
C ASN A 832 3.14 10.14 -12.94
N LYS A 833 2.86 11.45 -13.04
CA LYS A 833 2.89 12.15 -14.32
C LYS A 833 4.29 12.19 -14.93
N LEU A 834 5.36 12.26 -14.13
CA LEU A 834 6.73 12.17 -14.66
C LEU A 834 6.97 10.82 -15.37
N PHE A 835 6.45 9.74 -14.79
CA PHE A 835 6.53 8.40 -15.38
C PHE A 835 5.68 8.29 -16.65
N LEU A 836 4.45 8.82 -16.64
CA LEU A 836 3.58 8.85 -17.82
C LEU A 836 4.15 9.75 -18.93
N ASN A 837 4.81 10.85 -18.57
CA ASN A 837 5.53 11.70 -19.53
C ASN A 837 6.67 10.96 -20.21
N ALA A 838 7.40 10.10 -19.49
CA ALA A 838 8.41 9.23 -20.08
C ALA A 838 7.81 8.29 -21.14
N VAL A 839 6.60 7.78 -20.91
CA VAL A 839 5.88 6.87 -21.81
C VAL A 839 5.36 7.59 -23.06
N PHE A 840 4.64 8.70 -22.88
CA PHE A 840 3.99 9.40 -24.01
C PHE A 840 4.95 10.32 -24.77
N PHE A 841 5.83 11.01 -24.04
CA PHE A 841 6.69 12.06 -24.59
C PHE A 841 8.16 11.67 -24.69
N GLY A 842 8.57 10.50 -24.17
CA GLY A 842 9.95 10.00 -24.33
C GLY A 842 10.42 9.96 -25.79
N GLN A 843 9.50 9.68 -26.72
CA GLN A 843 9.75 9.71 -28.17
C GLN A 843 10.07 11.11 -28.74
N THR A 844 9.70 12.17 -28.02
CA THR A 844 9.85 13.57 -28.43
C THR A 844 11.06 14.26 -27.82
N ILE A 845 11.73 13.62 -26.85
CA ILE A 845 12.96 14.15 -26.25
C ILE A 845 14.02 14.31 -27.35
N ASN A 846 14.60 15.51 -27.42
CA ASN A 846 15.58 15.85 -28.43
C ASN A 846 16.84 15.00 -28.22
N SER A 847 17.32 14.30 -29.26
CA SER A 847 18.52 13.46 -29.13
C SER A 847 19.76 14.24 -28.68
N ALA A 848 19.85 15.54 -28.99
CA ALA A 848 20.95 16.40 -28.56
C ALA A 848 20.95 16.67 -27.04
N SER A 849 19.81 16.53 -26.34
CA SER A 849 19.75 16.67 -24.88
C SER A 849 20.12 15.38 -24.14
N THR A 850 20.46 14.30 -24.86
CA THR A 850 20.63 12.97 -24.28
C THR A 850 22.05 12.40 -24.43
N ARG A 851 22.93 13.10 -25.16
CA ARG A 851 24.28 12.65 -25.52
C ARG A 851 25.36 13.52 -24.90
#